data_AF-A0A7X1CYQ4-F1
#
_entry.id   AF-A0A7X1CYQ4-F1
#
_cell.length_a   1.000
_cell.length_b   1.000
_cell.length_c   1.000
_cell.angle_alpha   90.00
_cell.angle_beta   90.00
_cell.angle_gamma   90.00
#
_symmetry.space_group_name_H-M   'P 1'
#
loop_
_entity.id
_entity.type
_entity.pdbx_description
1 polymer ?
#
loop_
_entity_poly.entity_id
_entity_poly.type
_entity_poly.pdbx_seq_one_letter_code
_entity_poly.pdbx_strand_id
1 'polypeptide(L)'
;MKKGLSRLLLVMIAIAMIVSTIPAYEPHAEQGVLPTETTVEGTPEKATDVEGQTNGEQPVKQEVPPAETTVEGVPEQPEVVEEKQETKAPTMKEDVDWVDPYYEGKRMLRSVQDKPEKATIKTVSNGVGTGTGAMNLSWKAMPGATGYKVIIGNGYNYEFFSVGNVTSWTTKGKGIFPTKAELDKGLYRFHTDGKGTEFANDPTQLYENTFKAGTTWTLRGQKKYIVRILAIYTSGDGPTSDITEAVMPPETLPAKPEKSVIKTVSNGAGTGTGYMDISWKAVSGAIDYKVVICNGYNYEYFNTGNVTNWSTKGKKIFPTQAEITNKQYKFHQDGKGVEFASDPRALYENGYQAGSTFGLRNQTKYIVRILAVYPWGDGPTSDITDAIMPIEQMTKPMVTSYRSEDDASTGYLDVSWQPVVDAVSYKIGLFNGFNYQYVNVGKTTSWSTKGKKLWASKTDIANGNYQLHTDGTGSELPMDPMKTYTAANKANPNVNYSDRLFYYTRVIAVFENGESPVSEATTLTMPLPEMDTLGVNHELLNQQEGKVYWDWEPIADAKGYKVWLFDGKNYTAFDVGTVTSWSTENKGIWPTNQEIAQGSGKLHEDGLGVNISATPSKVYANNNSVYSSDLIWSKVSAYNDEDETIAFSQGPTAPMISNEYVEETEQQIMEETLANIDVEEVQQLAEDMGVLVNEDELVITDSQVVELLESQNIEVPSELKQSSMLRKNGVTKIVKKNGYVTVYLSATMLKAIGGTSLSIAGLLVAVSGVLTGGLTWIIAGGIVTTIWAAGYEFIQHGIWVKFKGNKKVSYGKQ
;
A
#
# COMPACT_ATOMS: atom_id res chain seq x y z
N MET A 1 15.63 -27.36 10.22
CA MET A 1 15.06 -26.27 9.38
C MET A 1 16.19 -25.33 8.98
N LYS A 2 16.07 -24.58 7.87
CA LYS A 2 17.18 -23.93 7.14
C LYS A 2 18.23 -24.92 6.59
N LYS A 3 17.89 -25.60 5.50
CA LYS A 3 18.82 -25.79 4.37
C LYS A 3 18.43 -24.77 3.29
N GLY A 4 19.35 -24.43 2.39
CA GLY A 4 19.13 -23.40 1.37
C GLY A 4 18.06 -23.79 0.35
N LEU A 5 17.55 -22.80 -0.40
CA LEU A 5 16.75 -23.06 -1.59
C LEU A 5 17.53 -23.99 -2.52
N SER A 6 16.90 -25.07 -2.99
CA SER A 6 17.49 -25.90 -4.04
C SER A 6 17.64 -25.08 -5.32
N ARG A 7 18.68 -25.38 -6.12
CA ARG A 7 18.78 -24.84 -7.49
C ARG A 7 17.55 -25.19 -8.31
N LEU A 8 16.96 -26.37 -8.05
CA LEU A 8 15.68 -26.80 -8.59
C LEU A 8 14.56 -25.77 -8.36
N LEU A 9 14.48 -25.14 -7.18
CA LEU A 9 13.45 -24.13 -6.92
C LEU A 9 13.69 -22.84 -7.72
N LEU A 10 14.94 -22.46 -7.96
CA LEU A 10 15.27 -21.31 -8.82
C LEU A 10 14.95 -21.58 -10.30
N VAL A 11 15.17 -22.81 -10.78
CA VAL A 11 14.79 -23.22 -12.15
C VAL A 11 13.28 -23.38 -12.27
N MET A 12 12.60 -23.98 -11.28
CA MET A 12 11.13 -24.05 -11.24
C MET A 12 10.48 -22.66 -11.13
N ILE A 13 11.12 -21.70 -10.46
CA ILE A 13 10.68 -20.29 -10.47
C ILE A 13 10.88 -19.65 -11.86
N ALA A 14 11.98 -19.96 -12.56
CA ALA A 14 12.18 -19.49 -13.94
C ALA A 14 11.16 -20.12 -14.91
N ILE A 15 10.82 -21.40 -14.75
CA ILE A 15 9.82 -22.11 -15.57
C ILE A 15 8.40 -21.64 -15.23
N ALA A 16 8.06 -21.46 -13.95
CA ALA A 16 6.74 -20.92 -13.56
C ALA A 16 6.54 -19.46 -14.01
N MET A 17 7.61 -18.67 -14.19
CA MET A 17 7.52 -17.34 -14.77
C MET A 17 7.27 -17.32 -16.29
N ILE A 18 7.35 -18.46 -17.00
CA ILE A 18 7.03 -18.54 -18.44
C ILE A 18 5.55 -18.19 -18.70
N VAL A 19 4.66 -18.39 -17.72
CA VAL A 19 3.22 -18.10 -17.82
C VAL A 19 2.88 -16.66 -17.37
N SER A 20 3.79 -15.94 -16.71
CA SER A 20 3.50 -14.62 -16.12
C SER A 20 3.94 -13.45 -17.01
N THR A 21 3.01 -12.99 -17.85
CA THR A 21 2.91 -11.63 -18.45
C THR A 21 4.14 -10.73 -18.39
N ILE A 22 4.70 -10.39 -19.56
CA ILE A 22 5.57 -9.21 -19.74
C ILE A 22 4.83 -7.98 -19.16
N PRO A 23 5.40 -7.24 -18.19
CA PRO A 23 4.78 -6.04 -17.69
C PRO A 23 4.62 -5.03 -18.83
N ALA A 24 3.39 -4.55 -19.05
CA ALA A 24 3.15 -3.46 -19.97
C ALA A 24 3.88 -2.21 -19.45
N TYR A 25 5.04 -1.91 -20.04
CA TYR A 25 5.83 -0.72 -19.72
C TYR A 25 4.91 0.50 -19.83
N GLU A 26 4.73 1.20 -18.70
CA GLU A 26 3.77 2.29 -18.65
C GLU A 26 4.33 3.51 -19.40
N PRO A 27 3.52 4.20 -20.24
CA PRO A 27 3.94 5.45 -20.85
C PRO A 27 4.20 6.53 -19.81
N HIS A 28 5.47 6.61 -19.41
CA HIS A 28 6.13 7.78 -18.82
C HIS A 28 6.21 8.93 -19.85
N ALA A 29 5.07 9.36 -20.35
CA ALA A 29 4.94 10.68 -20.95
C ALA A 29 5.21 11.71 -19.84
N GLU A 30 6.32 12.45 -19.96
CA GLU A 30 6.68 13.49 -19.01
C GLU A 30 5.52 14.48 -18.84
N GLN A 31 5.27 14.94 -17.62
CA GLN A 31 4.22 15.91 -17.34
C GLN A 31 4.59 17.28 -17.89
N GLY A 32 4.34 17.48 -19.19
CA GLY A 32 4.45 18.75 -19.87
C GLY A 32 3.63 19.81 -19.13
N VAL A 33 4.27 20.96 -18.88
CA VAL A 33 3.68 22.09 -18.14
C VAL A 33 2.36 22.52 -18.80
N LEU A 34 1.38 22.89 -17.97
CA LEU A 34 0.09 23.44 -18.42
C LEU A 34 0.33 24.53 -19.49
N PRO A 35 -0.40 24.51 -20.62
CA PRO A 35 -0.31 25.58 -21.60
C PRO A 35 -0.77 26.90 -20.96
N THR A 36 0.09 27.91 -20.98
CA THR A 36 -0.23 29.25 -20.47
C THR A 36 -1.44 29.81 -21.22
N GLU A 37 -2.54 30.09 -20.52
CA GLU A 37 -3.70 30.74 -21.14
C GLU A 37 -3.32 32.14 -21.64
N THR A 38 -3.28 32.30 -22.96
CA THR A 38 -3.07 33.59 -23.63
C THR A 38 -4.33 34.45 -23.46
N THR A 39 -4.47 35.05 -22.27
CA THR A 39 -5.57 35.98 -21.96
C THR A 39 -5.49 37.16 -22.92
N VAL A 40 -6.45 37.27 -23.84
CA VAL A 40 -6.61 38.44 -24.71
C VAL A 40 -7.19 39.57 -23.87
N GLU A 41 -6.47 40.69 -23.78
CA GLU A 41 -6.89 41.84 -22.97
C GLU A 41 -8.19 42.48 -23.51
N GLY A 42 -9.31 42.22 -22.84
CA GLY A 42 -10.55 42.96 -23.01
C GLY A 42 -10.52 44.26 -22.20
N THR A 43 -10.51 45.42 -22.88
CA THR A 43 -10.50 46.74 -22.22
C THR A 43 -11.77 46.99 -21.42
N PRO A 44 -11.70 47.35 -20.12
CA PRO A 44 -12.88 47.69 -19.33
C PRO A 44 -13.32 49.14 -19.56
N GLU A 45 -14.59 49.33 -19.95
CA GLU A 45 -15.26 50.64 -19.87
C GLU A 45 -15.69 50.98 -18.42
N LYS A 46 -16.24 52.18 -18.22
CA LYS A 46 -16.25 52.92 -16.95
C LYS A 46 -17.64 53.48 -16.59
N ALA A 47 -17.81 53.79 -15.30
CA ALA A 47 -18.92 54.53 -14.67
C ALA A 47 -20.13 53.64 -14.21
N THR A 48 -20.85 53.95 -13.12
CA THR A 48 -20.75 55.09 -12.17
C THR A 48 -21.27 54.72 -10.77
N ASP A 49 -20.87 55.49 -9.76
CA ASP A 49 -21.28 55.42 -8.34
C ASP A 49 -22.67 56.04 -8.05
N VAL A 50 -23.30 55.61 -6.94
CA VAL A 50 -24.21 56.43 -6.09
C VAL A 50 -24.03 56.05 -4.61
N GLU A 51 -24.19 57.01 -3.69
CA GLU A 51 -23.88 56.95 -2.25
C GLU A 51 -24.99 56.34 -1.36
N GLY A 52 -24.72 56.12 -0.05
CA GLY A 52 -25.68 55.47 0.88
C GLY A 52 -25.64 55.76 2.41
N GLN A 53 -24.67 56.54 2.92
CA GLN A 53 -24.62 57.11 4.30
C GLN A 53 -24.69 56.19 5.56
N THR A 54 -24.53 56.81 6.75
CA THR A 54 -24.14 56.22 8.05
C THR A 54 -24.97 56.73 9.24
N ASN A 55 -25.04 55.93 10.33
CA ASN A 55 -25.26 56.30 11.76
C ASN A 55 -25.31 55.00 12.61
N GLY A 56 -25.18 54.97 13.95
CA GLY A 56 -24.86 56.01 14.93
C GLY A 56 -25.13 55.55 16.39
N GLU A 57 -24.11 55.59 17.26
CA GLU A 57 -24.09 55.66 18.75
C GLU A 57 -25.04 54.83 19.68
N GLN A 58 -24.43 53.86 20.40
CA GLN A 58 -24.35 53.67 21.88
C GLN A 58 -25.58 53.73 22.86
N PRO A 59 -25.44 53.16 24.11
CA PRO A 59 -26.58 52.65 24.90
C PRO A 59 -26.95 53.42 26.20
N VAL A 60 -28.05 53.00 26.85
CA VAL A 60 -28.60 53.55 28.13
C VAL A 60 -28.72 52.47 29.23
N LYS A 61 -28.73 52.89 30.51
CA LYS A 61 -28.78 52.05 31.75
C LYS A 61 -30.18 52.09 32.43
N GLN A 62 -30.27 51.49 33.64
CA GLN A 62 -31.33 51.57 34.69
C GLN A 62 -32.41 50.45 34.66
N GLU A 63 -32.98 49.96 35.78
CA GLU A 63 -32.53 49.85 37.19
C GLU A 63 -33.39 48.81 37.96
N VAL A 64 -33.09 48.57 39.26
CA VAL A 64 -33.75 47.65 40.23
C VAL A 64 -34.74 48.49 41.10
N PRO A 65 -35.87 48.06 41.74
CA PRO A 65 -36.07 46.87 42.63
C PRO A 65 -37.55 46.35 42.69
N PRO A 66 -38.19 45.82 43.80
CA PRO A 66 -37.75 45.25 45.11
C PRO A 66 -38.40 43.88 45.52
N ALA A 67 -38.27 43.51 46.80
CA ALA A 67 -38.35 42.20 47.50
C ALA A 67 -39.74 41.67 48.02
N GLU A 68 -39.67 40.70 48.97
CA GLU A 68 -40.68 40.16 49.96
C GLU A 68 -41.39 38.80 49.70
N THR A 69 -41.85 37.97 50.67
CA THR A 69 -41.24 37.38 51.93
C THR A 69 -42.00 36.10 52.44
N THR A 70 -41.33 35.15 53.15
CA THR A 70 -41.89 34.06 54.04
C THR A 70 -42.77 32.94 53.40
N VAL A 71 -43.13 31.78 54.00
CA VAL A 71 -43.29 31.28 55.41
C VAL A 71 -42.78 29.80 55.60
N GLU A 72 -43.00 29.17 56.77
CA GLU A 72 -42.33 27.99 57.37
C GLU A 72 -42.98 26.58 57.16
N GLY A 73 -42.31 25.50 57.64
CA GLY A 73 -42.89 24.14 57.85
C GLY A 73 -41.88 23.07 58.37
N VAL A 74 -42.20 22.36 59.46
CA VAL A 74 -41.35 21.44 60.30
C VAL A 74 -42.33 20.41 60.97
N PRO A 75 -42.05 19.11 61.33
CA PRO A 75 -40.84 18.44 61.93
C PRO A 75 -40.47 17.07 61.27
N GLU A 76 -39.95 15.94 61.83
CA GLU A 76 -39.70 15.38 63.20
C GLU A 76 -38.56 14.29 63.22
N GLN A 77 -38.64 13.24 64.07
CA GLN A 77 -37.65 12.16 64.38
C GLN A 77 -38.38 10.83 64.78
N PRO A 78 -37.80 9.72 65.33
CA PRO A 78 -36.47 9.40 65.94
C PRO A 78 -35.73 8.24 65.19
N GLU A 79 -34.96 7.24 65.69
CA GLU A 79 -34.55 6.74 67.03
C GLU A 79 -33.18 5.96 67.06
N VAL A 80 -33.00 4.90 67.88
CA VAL A 80 -31.72 4.42 68.48
C VAL A 80 -31.69 2.87 68.72
N VAL A 81 -30.52 2.22 68.96
CA VAL A 81 -30.19 1.23 70.08
C VAL A 81 -28.91 0.33 69.85
N GLU A 82 -28.22 0.06 70.98
CA GLU A 82 -27.05 -0.76 71.47
C GLU A 82 -26.74 -2.20 70.92
N GLU A 83 -25.68 -3.00 71.30
CA GLU A 83 -24.30 -2.84 71.88
C GLU A 83 -23.44 -4.18 71.75
N LYS A 84 -22.18 -4.23 72.27
CA LYS A 84 -20.96 -5.09 72.08
C LYS A 84 -20.89 -6.55 72.65
N GLN A 85 -19.92 -7.35 72.15
CA GLN A 85 -18.85 -8.20 72.82
C GLN A 85 -18.45 -9.43 71.92
N GLU A 86 -17.24 -10.03 71.74
CA GLU A 86 -15.90 -10.15 72.40
C GLU A 86 -15.62 -11.54 73.05
N THR A 87 -14.51 -12.33 72.90
CA THR A 87 -13.17 -12.23 72.24
C THR A 87 -12.55 -13.64 71.88
N LYS A 88 -11.32 -13.68 71.29
CA LYS A 88 -10.25 -14.75 71.26
C LYS A 88 -10.10 -15.73 70.05
N ALA A 89 -8.85 -16.22 69.90
CA ALA A 89 -8.23 -17.16 68.92
C ALA A 89 -7.06 -17.94 69.65
N PRO A 90 -6.22 -18.89 69.12
CA PRO A 90 -5.72 -19.08 67.72
C PRO A 90 -5.44 -20.55 67.22
N THR A 91 -4.96 -20.74 65.97
CA THR A 91 -3.81 -21.61 65.51
C THR A 91 -3.75 -21.74 63.96
N MET A 92 -2.77 -22.45 63.37
CA MET A 92 -2.49 -22.51 61.91
C MET A 92 -2.38 -23.95 61.35
N LYS A 93 -2.87 -24.18 60.12
CA LYS A 93 -2.15 -24.80 58.96
C LYS A 93 -3.05 -25.00 57.73
N GLU A 94 -2.43 -25.28 56.57
CA GLU A 94 -3.06 -25.57 55.26
C GLU A 94 -3.48 -27.04 55.14
N ASP A 95 -4.64 -27.33 54.53
CA ASP A 95 -4.78 -28.11 53.27
C ASP A 95 -6.26 -28.45 52.91
N VAL A 96 -6.53 -28.68 51.60
CA VAL A 96 -7.77 -29.20 50.96
C VAL A 96 -9.00 -28.28 50.85
N ASP A 97 -9.69 -28.37 49.70
CA ASP A 97 -10.94 -27.66 49.35
C ASP A 97 -12.17 -28.04 50.21
N TRP A 98 -13.00 -27.04 50.57
CA TRP A 98 -14.47 -27.07 50.54
C TRP A 98 -15.03 -25.61 50.62
N VAL A 99 -16.33 -25.42 50.39
CA VAL A 99 -16.95 -24.09 50.15
C VAL A 99 -17.91 -23.66 51.28
N ASP A 100 -18.20 -22.35 51.33
CA ASP A 100 -19.31 -21.66 52.04
C ASP A 100 -18.97 -21.09 53.46
N PRO A 101 -19.79 -20.23 54.11
CA PRO A 101 -19.71 -18.78 53.90
C PRO A 101 -19.57 -17.91 55.19
N TYR A 102 -19.60 -16.57 54.99
CA TYR A 102 -19.65 -15.47 55.97
C TYR A 102 -18.37 -15.09 56.76
N TYR A 103 -18.00 -13.81 56.64
CA TYR A 103 -17.65 -12.83 57.69
C TYR A 103 -17.23 -13.34 59.11
N GLU A 104 -16.24 -12.77 59.81
CA GLU A 104 -15.22 -11.74 59.52
C GLU A 104 -14.25 -11.70 60.73
N GLY A 105 -12.99 -11.28 60.57
CA GLY A 105 -11.98 -11.38 61.65
C GLY A 105 -11.02 -10.20 61.74
N LYS A 106 -11.51 -9.01 62.13
CA LYS A 106 -10.78 -7.74 62.08
C LYS A 106 -9.44 -7.74 62.85
N ARG A 107 -8.31 -7.84 62.14
CA ARG A 107 -7.06 -7.19 62.58
C ARG A 107 -7.24 -5.68 62.46
N MET A 108 -7.09 -4.96 63.57
CA MET A 108 -7.03 -3.49 63.59
C MET A 108 -5.74 -2.99 62.92
N LEU A 109 -5.69 -3.03 61.59
CA LEU A 109 -4.79 -2.17 60.83
C LEU A 109 -5.20 -0.72 61.12
N ARG A 110 -4.25 0.08 61.63
CA ARG A 110 -4.39 1.53 61.49
C ARG A 110 -4.45 1.81 59.99
N SER A 111 -5.49 2.50 59.53
CA SER A 111 -5.52 3.00 58.16
C SER A 111 -4.28 3.87 57.93
N VAL A 112 -3.38 3.42 57.06
CA VAL A 112 -2.38 4.31 56.48
C VAL A 112 -3.18 5.30 55.64
N GLN A 113 -3.39 6.50 56.16
CA GLN A 113 -4.10 7.54 55.42
C GLN A 113 -3.27 7.87 54.18
N ASP A 114 -3.89 7.74 53.01
CA ASP A 114 -3.23 8.10 51.76
C ASP A 114 -2.79 9.57 51.77
N LYS A 115 -1.64 9.84 51.16
CA LYS A 115 -1.20 11.22 50.94
C LYS A 115 -1.99 11.83 49.77
N PRO A 116 -2.32 13.14 49.81
CA PRO A 116 -2.89 13.80 48.65
C PRO A 116 -1.98 13.67 47.42
N GLU A 117 -2.60 13.56 46.24
CA GLU A 117 -1.89 13.74 44.97
C GLU A 117 -1.25 15.15 44.89
N LYS A 118 -0.31 15.33 43.97
CA LYS A 118 0.25 16.66 43.68
C LYS A 118 -0.86 17.63 43.28
N ALA A 119 -0.80 18.85 43.78
CA ALA A 119 -1.70 19.91 43.34
C ALA A 119 -1.43 20.24 41.86
N THR A 120 -2.48 20.57 41.11
CA THR A 120 -2.33 21.34 39.89
C THR A 120 -2.17 22.81 40.28
N ILE A 121 -1.18 23.49 39.73
CA ILE A 121 -0.93 24.92 40.00
C ILE A 121 -0.92 25.69 38.68
N LYS A 122 -1.74 26.74 38.59
CA LYS A 122 -1.76 27.71 37.51
C LYS A 122 -1.27 29.06 38.03
N THR A 123 -0.05 29.44 37.65
CA THR A 123 0.54 30.73 38.00
C THR A 123 0.11 31.81 37.02
N VAL A 124 -0.10 33.04 37.53
CA VAL A 124 -0.47 34.21 36.73
C VAL A 124 0.39 35.40 37.10
N SER A 125 0.81 36.19 36.13
CA SER A 125 1.44 37.50 36.34
C SER A 125 0.37 38.55 36.72
N ASN A 126 0.69 39.49 37.60
CA ASN A 126 -0.17 40.63 37.91
C ASN A 126 -0.05 41.78 36.88
N GLY A 127 0.91 41.71 35.96
CA GLY A 127 1.09 42.65 34.84
C GLY A 127 2.43 43.39 34.88
N VAL A 128 2.65 44.21 33.84
CA VAL A 128 3.88 44.99 33.65
C VAL A 128 4.09 46.01 34.77
N GLY A 129 5.30 46.07 35.31
CA GLY A 129 5.70 46.97 36.40
C GLY A 129 5.24 46.54 37.80
N THR A 130 4.66 45.34 37.97
CA THR A 130 4.11 44.88 39.26
C THR A 130 5.06 44.01 40.10
N GLY A 131 6.12 43.46 39.48
CA GLY A 131 7.08 42.53 40.09
C GLY A 131 6.48 41.25 40.67
N THR A 132 5.17 41.00 40.51
CA THR A 132 4.43 39.96 41.23
C THR A 132 3.47 39.13 40.36
N GLY A 133 3.04 38.01 40.94
CA GLY A 133 2.03 37.11 40.42
C GLY A 133 1.35 36.32 41.53
N ALA A 134 0.41 35.46 41.16
CA ALA A 134 -0.34 34.61 42.08
C ALA A 134 -0.36 33.15 41.63
N MET A 135 -0.36 32.23 42.60
CA MET A 135 -0.58 30.81 42.40
C MET A 135 -2.06 30.49 42.63
N ASN A 136 -2.69 29.84 41.65
CA ASN A 136 -4.02 29.24 41.80
C ASN A 136 -3.86 27.71 41.85
N LEU A 137 -4.24 27.10 42.97
CA LEU A 137 -4.01 25.70 43.28
C LEU A 137 -5.33 24.93 43.22
N SER A 138 -5.28 23.68 42.76
CA SER A 138 -6.38 22.71 42.91
C SER A 138 -5.87 21.29 43.14
N TRP A 139 -6.63 20.49 43.88
CA TRP A 139 -6.30 19.10 44.24
C TRP A 139 -7.57 18.24 44.34
N LYS A 140 -7.43 16.92 44.28
CA LYS A 140 -8.54 15.98 44.52
C LYS A 140 -8.94 16.00 46.00
N ALA A 141 -10.24 15.83 46.27
CA ALA A 141 -10.72 15.65 47.64
C ALA A 141 -10.24 14.31 48.21
N MET A 142 -9.75 14.33 49.45
CA MET A 142 -9.40 13.12 50.21
C MET A 142 -10.63 12.62 50.98
N PRO A 143 -11.00 11.33 50.88
CA PRO A 143 -12.13 10.77 51.63
C PRO A 143 -11.99 10.98 53.14
N GLY A 144 -13.03 11.54 53.78
CA GLY A 144 -13.06 11.78 55.23
C GLY A 144 -12.28 13.00 55.73
N ALA A 145 -11.65 13.79 54.85
CA ALA A 145 -10.96 15.02 55.26
C ALA A 145 -11.95 16.11 55.72
N THR A 146 -11.63 16.76 56.84
CA THR A 146 -12.39 17.87 57.44
C THR A 146 -11.81 19.24 57.09
N GLY A 147 -10.62 19.29 56.49
CA GLY A 147 -9.98 20.51 56.02
C GLY A 147 -8.66 20.24 55.30
N TYR A 148 -7.99 21.29 54.83
CA TYR A 148 -6.68 21.19 54.20
C TYR A 148 -5.72 22.29 54.68
N LYS A 149 -4.43 22.03 54.56
CA LYS A 149 -3.36 23.04 54.62
C LYS A 149 -2.64 23.10 53.28
N VAL A 150 -2.44 24.31 52.78
CA VAL A 150 -1.46 24.59 51.72
C VAL A 150 -0.12 24.86 52.39
N ILE A 151 0.94 24.26 51.87
CA ILE A 151 2.27 24.31 52.47
C ILE A 151 3.24 24.86 51.41
N ILE A 152 3.94 25.96 51.72
CA ILE A 152 4.81 26.66 50.76
C ILE A 152 6.22 26.80 51.35
N GLY A 153 7.26 26.43 50.59
CA GLY A 153 8.65 26.57 50.99
C GLY A 153 9.17 28.01 50.86
N ASN A 154 9.62 28.61 51.97
CA ASN A 154 10.20 29.96 51.99
C ASN A 154 11.71 29.99 51.64
N GLY A 155 12.37 28.82 51.56
CA GLY A 155 13.81 28.67 51.33
C GLY A 155 14.64 28.34 52.58
N TYR A 156 14.00 28.29 53.75
CA TYR A 156 14.56 27.91 55.04
C TYR A 156 13.71 26.80 55.70
N ASN A 157 12.39 26.96 55.62
CA ASN A 157 11.37 26.03 56.12
C ASN A 157 10.14 26.02 55.21
N TYR A 158 9.21 25.12 55.53
CA TYR A 158 7.83 25.21 55.04
C TYR A 158 7.02 26.15 55.94
N GLU A 159 6.16 26.97 55.34
CA GLU A 159 5.11 27.73 56.00
C GLU A 159 3.74 27.10 55.69
N PHE A 160 2.81 27.17 56.65
CA PHE A 160 1.55 26.41 56.63
C PHE A 160 0.34 27.35 56.66
N PHE A 161 -0.53 27.22 55.66
CA PHE A 161 -1.75 28.02 55.50
C PHE A 161 -2.97 27.11 55.57
N SER A 162 -3.77 27.19 56.64
CA SER A 162 -5.04 26.47 56.75
C SER A 162 -6.08 27.09 55.81
N VAL A 163 -6.69 26.29 54.94
CA VAL A 163 -7.60 26.77 53.89
C VAL A 163 -9.07 26.32 54.05
N GLY A 164 -9.37 25.55 55.10
CA GLY A 164 -10.70 24.96 55.31
C GLY A 164 -10.94 23.72 54.44
N ASN A 165 -12.19 23.26 54.34
CA ASN A 165 -12.55 22.09 53.54
C ASN A 165 -12.83 22.48 52.08
N VAL A 166 -11.76 22.78 51.34
CA VAL A 166 -11.79 23.19 49.93
C VAL A 166 -10.83 22.35 49.10
N THR A 167 -11.14 22.16 47.82
CA THR A 167 -10.28 21.49 46.81
C THR A 167 -9.52 22.46 45.91
N SER A 168 -9.65 23.77 46.16
CA SER A 168 -8.93 24.82 45.44
C SER A 168 -8.67 26.03 46.32
N TRP A 169 -7.57 26.73 46.08
CA TRP A 169 -7.19 27.94 46.81
C TRP A 169 -6.32 28.85 45.94
N THR A 170 -6.26 30.14 46.27
CA THR A 170 -5.41 31.11 45.55
C THR A 170 -4.62 31.97 46.53
N THR A 171 -3.38 32.28 46.17
CA THR A 171 -2.57 33.28 46.89
C THR A 171 -3.00 34.70 46.57
N LYS A 172 -3.89 34.90 45.59
CA LYS A 172 -4.28 36.24 45.13
C LYS A 172 -5.06 37.01 46.19
N GLY A 173 -4.60 38.23 46.47
CA GLY A 173 -5.17 39.11 47.49
C GLY A 173 -4.92 38.60 48.91
N LYS A 174 -3.82 37.86 49.14
CA LYS A 174 -3.51 37.27 50.46
C LYS A 174 -2.31 37.91 51.17
N GLY A 175 -1.52 38.75 50.50
CA GLY A 175 -0.43 39.48 51.14
C GLY A 175 0.57 38.58 51.89
N ILE A 176 1.05 37.52 51.22
CA ILE A 176 1.84 36.43 51.82
C ILE A 176 3.35 36.66 51.68
N PHE A 177 3.80 37.32 50.62
CA PHE A 177 5.22 37.46 50.31
C PHE A 177 5.84 38.65 51.08
N PRO A 178 7.13 38.63 51.47
CA PRO A 178 7.71 39.76 52.20
C PRO A 178 7.79 41.00 51.30
N THR A 179 7.53 42.19 51.85
CA THR A 179 7.64 43.43 51.06
C THR A 179 9.09 43.67 50.61
N LYS A 180 9.28 44.47 49.56
CA LYS A 180 10.62 44.85 49.06
C LYS A 180 11.50 45.42 50.18
N ALA A 181 10.94 46.25 51.07
CA ALA A 181 11.64 46.86 52.20
C ALA A 181 11.97 45.88 53.35
N GLU A 182 11.42 44.67 53.34
CA GLU A 182 11.75 43.57 54.26
C GLU A 182 12.79 42.63 53.62
N LEU A 183 12.65 42.33 52.33
CA LEU A 183 13.67 41.61 51.55
C LEU A 183 15.02 42.36 51.57
N ASP A 184 15.00 43.69 51.44
CA ASP A 184 16.21 44.54 51.49
C ASP A 184 16.86 44.56 52.89
N LYS A 185 16.13 44.18 53.95
CA LYS A 185 16.64 43.99 55.31
C LYS A 185 17.11 42.56 55.58
N GLY A 186 17.12 41.68 54.56
CA GLY A 186 17.49 40.27 54.71
C GLY A 186 16.38 39.37 55.26
N LEU A 187 15.13 39.85 55.35
CA LEU A 187 14.00 39.04 55.81
C LEU A 187 13.49 38.10 54.71
N TYR A 188 12.85 37.00 55.11
CA TYR A 188 12.47 35.90 54.21
C TYR A 188 11.24 35.08 54.64
N ARG A 189 10.61 35.38 55.78
CA ARG A 189 9.44 34.63 56.26
C ARG A 189 8.18 35.11 55.56
N PHE A 190 7.31 34.19 55.16
CA PHE A 190 6.01 34.57 54.61
C PHE A 190 5.08 35.13 55.70
N HIS A 191 4.24 36.07 55.29
CA HIS A 191 3.20 36.66 56.12
C HIS A 191 1.99 35.72 56.21
N THR A 192 1.54 35.50 57.44
CA THR A 192 0.25 34.88 57.75
C THR A 192 -0.79 35.90 58.23
N ASP A 193 -0.39 37.17 58.36
CA ASP A 193 -1.22 38.29 58.82
C ASP A 193 -1.74 39.18 57.67
N GLY A 194 -1.42 38.82 56.43
CA GLY A 194 -1.86 39.51 55.22
C GLY A 194 -1.20 40.87 54.94
N LYS A 195 -0.14 41.24 55.69
CA LYS A 195 0.54 42.54 55.50
C LYS A 195 1.66 42.54 54.45
N GLY A 196 1.97 41.38 53.87
CA GLY A 196 2.94 41.24 52.80
C GLY A 196 2.38 41.62 51.42
N THR A 197 3.12 41.28 50.36
CA THR A 197 2.71 41.46 48.96
C THR A 197 2.17 40.17 48.33
N GLU A 198 1.73 40.27 47.09
CA GLU A 198 1.66 39.13 46.18
C GLU A 198 3.05 38.51 45.96
N PHE A 199 3.11 37.25 45.54
CA PHE A 199 4.36 36.52 45.32
C PHE A 199 5.18 37.13 44.19
N ALA A 200 6.49 37.32 44.37
CA ALA A 200 7.33 37.86 43.30
C ALA A 200 7.41 36.93 42.08
N ASN A 201 7.53 37.47 40.86
CA ASN A 201 7.81 36.64 39.67
C ASN A 201 9.19 35.96 39.77
N ASP A 202 10.14 36.59 40.47
CA ASP A 202 11.48 36.05 40.71
C ASP A 202 11.79 35.93 42.22
N PRO A 203 11.73 34.71 42.80
CA PRO A 203 12.04 34.49 44.21
C PRO A 203 13.54 34.53 44.56
N THR A 204 14.46 34.79 43.62
CA THR A 204 15.90 34.66 43.87
C THR A 204 16.38 35.47 45.08
N GLN A 205 15.84 36.67 45.31
CA GLN A 205 16.21 37.50 46.48
C GLN A 205 15.74 36.89 47.82
N LEU A 206 14.59 36.21 47.84
CA LEU A 206 14.09 35.49 49.02
C LEU A 206 15.07 34.37 49.40
N TYR A 207 15.48 33.56 48.40
CA TYR A 207 16.37 32.42 48.62
C TYR A 207 17.84 32.81 48.85
N GLU A 208 18.26 33.99 48.38
CA GLU A 208 19.54 34.59 48.78
C GLU A 208 19.53 35.05 50.25
N ASN A 209 18.38 35.53 50.75
CA ASN A 209 18.21 35.87 52.16
C ASN A 209 18.20 34.63 53.05
N THR A 210 17.51 33.54 52.66
CA THR A 210 17.54 32.28 53.44
C THR A 210 18.92 31.62 53.42
N PHE A 211 19.68 31.76 52.33
CA PHE A 211 21.08 31.33 52.26
C PHE A 211 21.96 32.09 53.25
N LYS A 212 21.86 33.42 53.29
CA LYS A 212 22.58 34.27 54.28
C LYS A 212 22.16 33.98 55.73
N ALA A 213 20.93 33.51 55.95
CA ALA A 213 20.45 33.05 57.26
C ALA A 213 20.91 31.63 57.65
N GLY A 214 21.67 30.94 56.79
CA GLY A 214 22.22 29.60 57.08
C GLY A 214 21.28 28.44 56.78
N THR A 215 20.42 28.55 55.76
CA THR A 215 19.60 27.41 55.30
C THR A 215 20.43 26.22 54.81
N THR A 216 19.91 25.01 55.01
CA THR A 216 20.40 23.78 54.38
C THR A 216 19.68 23.45 53.06
N TRP A 217 18.67 24.25 52.67
CA TRP A 217 17.85 23.99 51.48
C TRP A 217 18.49 24.48 50.18
N THR A 218 18.44 23.67 49.13
CA THR A 218 19.06 23.92 47.82
C THR A 218 18.25 24.85 46.90
N LEU A 219 17.47 25.79 47.47
CA LEU A 219 16.65 26.74 46.69
C LEU A 219 17.39 28.03 46.27
N ARG A 220 18.64 28.25 46.73
CA ARG A 220 19.44 29.42 46.31
C ARG A 220 19.55 29.49 44.78
N GLY A 221 19.22 30.63 44.19
CA GLY A 221 19.25 30.83 42.73
C GLY A 221 18.11 30.18 41.94
N GLN A 222 17.16 29.51 42.59
CA GLN A 222 16.00 28.90 41.91
C GLN A 222 14.92 29.95 41.64
N LYS A 223 14.32 29.93 40.44
CA LYS A 223 13.19 30.79 40.06
C LYS A 223 11.82 30.12 40.19
N LYS A 224 11.72 29.16 41.12
CA LYS A 224 10.52 28.34 41.36
C LYS A 224 10.18 28.29 42.84
N TYR A 225 8.89 28.36 43.14
CA TYR A 225 8.33 28.01 44.43
C TYR A 225 8.11 26.50 44.54
N ILE A 226 8.12 25.96 45.75
CA ILE A 226 7.75 24.57 46.02
C ILE A 226 6.57 24.50 46.99
N VAL A 227 5.58 23.69 46.63
CA VAL A 227 4.25 23.63 47.25
C VAL A 227 3.85 22.19 47.54
N ARG A 228 3.18 21.96 48.67
CA ARG A 228 2.50 20.70 49.01
C ARG A 228 1.09 20.95 49.54
N ILE A 229 0.24 19.94 49.49
CA ILE A 229 -1.06 19.89 50.16
C ILE A 229 -1.01 18.90 51.30
N LEU A 230 -1.70 19.19 52.40
CA LEU A 230 -1.95 18.26 53.50
C LEU A 230 -3.45 18.22 53.80
N ALA A 231 -4.00 17.02 53.97
CA ALA A 231 -5.37 16.82 54.42
C ALA A 231 -5.42 16.79 55.96
N ILE A 232 -6.41 17.46 56.53
CA ILE A 232 -6.73 17.46 57.97
C ILE A 232 -7.92 16.52 58.16
N TYR A 233 -7.87 15.68 59.19
CA TYR A 233 -8.91 14.75 59.59
C TYR A 233 -9.35 15.03 61.03
N THR A 234 -10.42 14.40 61.50
CA THR A 234 -10.81 14.42 62.92
C THR A 234 -9.72 13.86 63.85
N SER A 235 -8.84 13.00 63.33
CA SER A 235 -7.66 12.46 64.01
C SER A 235 -6.43 13.39 63.99
N GLY A 236 -6.51 14.55 63.35
CA GLY A 236 -5.40 15.49 63.16
C GLY A 236 -4.86 15.56 61.72
N ASP A 237 -3.65 16.08 61.57
CA ASP A 237 -2.96 16.24 60.29
C ASP A 237 -2.56 14.87 59.67
N GLY A 238 -2.95 14.65 58.41
CA GLY A 238 -2.48 13.51 57.61
C GLY A 238 -1.14 13.77 56.90
N PRO A 239 -0.66 12.84 56.07
CA PRO A 239 0.60 13.01 55.33
C PRO A 239 0.49 14.08 54.22
N THR A 240 1.62 14.73 53.91
CA THR A 240 1.73 15.72 52.83
C THR A 240 1.79 15.06 51.46
N SER A 241 1.25 15.72 50.43
CA SER A 241 1.55 15.43 49.03
C SER A 241 3.06 15.49 48.73
N ASP A 242 3.44 14.93 47.58
CA ASP A 242 4.75 15.21 46.99
C ASP A 242 4.85 16.68 46.57
N ILE A 243 6.09 17.15 46.37
CA ILE A 243 6.36 18.52 45.93
C ILE A 243 5.79 18.76 44.54
N THR A 244 5.00 19.83 44.43
CA THR A 244 4.70 20.50 43.16
C THR A 244 5.59 21.72 43.06
N GLU A 245 6.21 21.93 41.89
CA GLU A 245 7.02 23.12 41.62
C GLU A 245 6.18 24.13 40.84
N ALA A 246 6.34 25.42 41.14
CA ALA A 246 5.60 26.50 40.50
C ALA A 246 6.55 27.63 40.07
N VAL A 247 6.72 27.81 38.76
CA VAL A 247 7.40 28.97 38.17
C VAL A 247 6.36 30.05 37.88
N MET A 248 6.63 31.29 38.23
CA MET A 248 5.77 32.41 37.85
C MET A 248 6.04 32.84 36.40
N PRO A 249 5.03 33.28 35.63
CA PRO A 249 5.27 33.90 34.34
C PRO A 249 6.08 35.19 34.49
N PRO A 250 6.81 35.63 33.46
CA PRO A 250 7.36 36.98 33.39
C PRO A 250 6.25 38.04 33.40
N GLU A 251 6.59 39.29 33.73
CA GLU A 251 5.66 40.43 33.65
C GLU A 251 5.07 40.57 32.24
N THR A 252 5.95 40.62 31.24
CA THR A 252 5.61 40.61 29.81
C THR A 252 5.62 39.18 29.32
N LEU A 253 4.44 38.63 28.99
CA LEU A 253 4.34 37.30 28.39
C LEU A 253 5.02 37.28 27.00
N PRO A 254 5.64 36.16 26.60
CA PRO A 254 6.17 35.99 25.25
C PRO A 254 5.11 36.18 24.16
N ALA A 255 5.54 36.63 22.99
CA ALA A 255 4.69 36.69 21.81
C ALA A 255 4.15 35.30 21.45
N LYS A 256 2.92 35.25 20.92
CA LYS A 256 2.36 34.02 20.36
C LYS A 256 3.23 33.50 19.20
N PRO A 257 3.29 32.18 18.96
CA PRO A 257 3.94 31.65 17.77
C PRO A 257 3.35 32.24 16.48
N GLU A 258 4.18 32.39 15.46
CA GLU A 258 3.70 32.70 14.11
C GLU A 258 2.80 31.57 13.58
N LYS A 259 2.07 31.82 12.47
CA LYS A 259 1.33 30.76 11.78
C LYS A 259 2.28 29.63 11.37
N SER A 260 1.83 28.39 11.54
CA SER A 260 2.52 27.22 10.98
C SER A 260 2.41 27.18 9.46
N VAL A 261 3.45 26.67 8.81
CA VAL A 261 3.42 26.21 7.42
C VAL A 261 3.05 24.73 7.43
N ILE A 262 2.06 24.35 6.63
CA ILE A 262 1.54 22.97 6.56
C ILE A 262 1.62 22.48 5.12
N LYS A 263 2.19 21.29 4.93
CA LYS A 263 2.09 20.52 3.68
C LYS A 263 1.17 19.33 3.94
N THR A 264 0.16 19.16 3.09
CA THR A 264 -0.75 18.01 3.11
C THR A 264 -0.37 17.00 2.02
N VAL A 265 -0.58 15.71 2.30
CA VAL A 265 -0.16 14.60 1.42
C VAL A 265 -1.20 13.48 1.49
N SER A 266 -1.65 12.96 0.34
CA SER A 266 -2.54 11.79 0.28
C SER A 266 -1.76 10.49 0.55
N ASN A 267 -2.44 9.48 1.10
CA ASN A 267 -1.88 8.15 1.29
C ASN A 267 -1.94 7.27 0.02
N GLY A 268 -2.52 7.76 -1.08
CA GLY A 268 -2.64 7.04 -2.36
C GLY A 268 -4.08 6.75 -2.75
N ALA A 269 -4.28 6.21 -3.96
CA ALA A 269 -5.59 5.94 -4.53
C ALA A 269 -6.40 4.90 -3.74
N GLY A 270 -7.67 5.20 -3.46
CA GLY A 270 -8.60 4.29 -2.77
C GLY A 270 -8.39 4.19 -1.26
N THR A 271 -7.66 5.14 -0.66
CA THR A 271 -7.34 5.17 0.78
C THR A 271 -8.25 6.10 1.57
N GLY A 272 -8.95 7.04 0.93
CA GLY A 272 -9.80 8.04 1.58
C GLY A 272 -9.08 8.99 2.55
N THR A 273 -7.74 8.99 2.57
CA THR A 273 -6.96 9.60 3.66
C THR A 273 -5.65 10.28 3.23
N GLY A 274 -5.14 11.13 4.12
CA GLY A 274 -3.86 11.79 4.03
C GLY A 274 -3.27 12.17 5.39
N TYR A 275 -2.18 12.92 5.37
CA TYR A 275 -1.48 13.41 6.56
C TYR A 275 -0.99 14.85 6.38
N MET A 276 -0.68 15.50 7.52
CA MET A 276 -0.17 16.87 7.60
C MET A 276 1.27 16.87 8.12
N ASP A 277 2.21 17.40 7.33
CA ASP A 277 3.54 17.80 7.80
C ASP A 277 3.47 19.27 8.21
N ILE A 278 3.64 19.55 9.51
CA ILE A 278 3.39 20.84 10.14
C ILE A 278 4.73 21.41 10.65
N SER A 279 5.02 22.68 10.36
CA SER A 279 6.27 23.35 10.76
C SER A 279 6.05 24.79 11.21
N TRP A 280 6.89 25.28 12.11
CA TRP A 280 6.78 26.63 12.71
C TRP A 280 8.14 27.18 13.14
N LYS A 281 8.22 28.50 13.37
CA LYS A 281 9.41 29.12 13.98
C LYS A 281 9.40 28.90 15.49
N ALA A 282 10.57 28.65 16.07
CA ALA A 282 10.73 28.62 17.52
C ALA A 282 10.53 30.02 18.12
N VAL A 283 9.87 30.08 19.28
CA VAL A 283 9.76 31.29 20.12
C VAL A 283 10.66 31.18 21.35
N SER A 284 11.23 32.32 21.75
CA SER A 284 12.23 32.36 22.83
C SER A 284 11.63 31.95 24.19
N GLY A 285 12.38 31.13 24.94
CA GLY A 285 12.00 30.66 26.28
C GLY A 285 11.07 29.45 26.33
N ALA A 286 10.58 28.96 25.18
CA ALA A 286 9.77 27.74 25.13
C ALA A 286 10.62 26.49 25.46
N ILE A 287 10.00 25.53 26.14
CA ILE A 287 10.60 24.26 26.56
C ILE A 287 9.93 23.03 25.93
N ASP A 288 8.73 23.19 25.37
CA ASP A 288 7.96 22.17 24.64
C ASP A 288 6.95 22.90 23.73
N TYR A 289 6.32 22.19 22.80
CA TYR A 289 5.27 22.71 21.92
C TYR A 289 4.08 21.74 21.87
N LYS A 290 2.92 22.28 21.49
CA LYS A 290 1.73 21.47 21.16
C LYS A 290 1.21 21.88 19.79
N VAL A 291 0.93 20.89 18.95
CA VAL A 291 0.07 21.07 17.78
C VAL A 291 -1.37 21.00 18.25
N VAL A 292 -2.18 21.95 17.82
CA VAL A 292 -3.56 22.14 18.29
C VAL A 292 -4.50 22.06 17.10
N ILE A 293 -5.35 21.03 17.05
CA ILE A 293 -6.19 20.71 15.89
C ILE A 293 -7.67 20.81 16.29
N CYS A 294 -8.51 21.42 15.47
CA CYS A 294 -9.95 21.45 15.71
C CYS A 294 -10.63 20.17 15.20
N ASN A 295 -11.34 19.49 16.11
CA ASN A 295 -12.08 18.26 15.84
C ASN A 295 -13.54 18.49 15.38
N GLY A 296 -13.92 19.75 15.15
CA GLY A 296 -15.28 20.16 14.80
C GLY A 296 -16.11 20.65 15.97
N TYR A 297 -15.79 20.27 17.21
CA TYR A 297 -16.48 20.66 18.45
C TYR A 297 -15.59 21.46 19.42
N ASN A 298 -14.31 21.12 19.50
CA ASN A 298 -13.31 21.78 20.33
C ASN A 298 -11.92 21.74 19.66
N TYR A 299 -10.94 22.37 20.31
CA TYR A 299 -9.52 22.15 20.02
C TYR A 299 -9.00 20.99 20.86
N GLU A 300 -8.23 20.09 20.24
CA GLU A 300 -7.45 19.05 20.91
C GLU A 300 -5.94 19.33 20.76
N TYR A 301 -5.15 18.87 21.73
CA TYR A 301 -3.77 19.30 21.94
C TYR A 301 -2.83 18.09 21.94
N PHE A 302 -1.88 18.07 21.01
CA PHE A 302 -0.90 17.00 20.84
C PHE A 302 0.49 17.53 21.20
N ASN A 303 1.08 17.03 22.29
CA ASN A 303 2.45 17.41 22.69
C ASN A 303 3.44 16.92 21.63
N THR A 304 4.40 17.76 21.23
CA THR A 304 5.37 17.44 20.17
C THR A 304 6.78 17.20 20.67
N GLY A 305 7.10 17.60 21.91
CA GLY A 305 8.47 17.84 22.34
C GLY A 305 8.97 19.21 21.88
N ASN A 306 10.18 19.57 22.31
CA ASN A 306 10.84 20.83 21.92
C ASN A 306 11.37 20.75 20.48
N VAL A 307 10.44 20.75 19.53
CA VAL A 307 10.68 20.67 18.08
C VAL A 307 9.96 21.82 17.37
N THR A 308 10.39 22.10 16.14
CA THR A 308 9.81 23.11 15.23
C THR A 308 9.06 22.50 14.04
N ASN A 309 8.93 21.18 14.03
CA ASN A 309 8.22 20.42 13.02
C ASN A 309 7.62 19.15 13.64
N TRP A 310 6.47 18.73 13.14
CA TRP A 310 5.75 17.52 13.57
C TRP A 310 4.84 17.05 12.45
N SER A 311 4.70 15.74 12.30
CA SER A 311 3.85 15.11 11.28
C SER A 311 2.76 14.26 11.92
N THR A 312 1.55 14.32 11.36
CA THR A 312 0.47 13.39 11.72
C THR A 312 0.69 11.99 11.15
N LYS A 313 1.67 11.80 10.25
CA LYS A 313 1.87 10.55 9.52
C LYS A 313 2.13 9.37 10.46
N GLY A 314 1.29 8.35 10.34
CA GLY A 314 1.36 7.13 11.15
C GLY A 314 1.00 7.35 12.63
N LYS A 315 0.46 8.52 12.99
CA LYS A 315 0.03 8.82 14.36
C LYS A 315 -1.35 8.25 14.68
N LYS A 316 -2.15 7.92 13.65
CA LYS A 316 -3.47 7.27 13.80
C LYS A 316 -4.39 8.00 14.79
N ILE A 317 -4.50 9.32 14.63
CA ILE A 317 -5.26 10.20 15.54
C ILE A 317 -6.68 10.54 15.06
N PHE A 318 -7.04 10.25 13.81
CA PHE A 318 -8.40 10.45 13.30
C PHE A 318 -9.32 9.27 13.69
N PRO A 319 -10.62 9.46 13.98
CA PRO A 319 -11.50 8.35 14.38
C PRO A 319 -11.68 7.34 13.24
N THR A 320 -11.82 6.05 13.56
CA THR A 320 -12.10 5.04 12.53
C THR A 320 -13.46 5.28 11.87
N GLN A 321 -13.68 4.74 10.67
CA GLN A 321 -14.96 4.86 9.98
C GLN A 321 -16.14 4.31 10.82
N ALA A 322 -15.90 3.30 11.66
CA ALA A 322 -16.91 2.79 12.60
C ALA A 322 -17.23 3.80 13.71
N GLU A 323 -16.25 4.53 14.23
CA GLU A 323 -16.45 5.57 15.24
C GLU A 323 -17.12 6.81 14.65
N ILE A 324 -16.74 7.24 13.44
CA ILE A 324 -17.46 8.27 12.67
C ILE A 324 -18.93 7.88 12.46
N THR A 325 -19.20 6.63 12.08
CA THR A 325 -20.58 6.13 11.89
C THR A 325 -21.35 6.09 13.22
N ASN A 326 -20.67 5.81 14.34
CA ASN A 326 -21.21 5.90 15.71
C ASN A 326 -21.23 7.33 16.28
N LYS A 327 -21.25 8.36 15.42
CA LYS A 327 -21.34 9.78 15.75
C LYS A 327 -20.18 10.34 16.61
N GLN A 328 -19.03 9.68 16.62
CA GLN A 328 -17.85 10.17 17.35
C GLN A 328 -17.08 11.21 16.53
N TYR A 329 -16.43 12.13 17.24
CA TYR A 329 -15.67 13.25 16.65
C TYR A 329 -14.37 13.56 17.40
N LYS A 330 -14.00 12.79 18.42
CA LYS A 330 -12.80 13.05 19.24
C LYS A 330 -11.59 12.35 18.64
N PHE A 331 -10.45 13.02 18.61
CA PHE A 331 -9.20 12.43 18.11
C PHE A 331 -8.62 11.41 19.10
N HIS A 332 -7.92 10.40 18.57
CA HIS A 332 -7.21 9.43 19.38
C HIS A 332 -5.91 10.02 19.93
N GLN A 333 -5.66 9.79 21.21
CA GLN A 333 -4.37 10.05 21.87
C GLN A 333 -3.55 8.76 22.08
N ASP A 334 -4.10 7.60 21.68
CA ASP A 334 -3.54 6.27 21.90
C ASP A 334 -3.11 5.54 20.61
N GLY A 335 -3.22 6.21 19.45
CA GLY A 335 -2.80 5.69 18.15
C GLY A 335 -3.65 4.53 17.59
N LYS A 336 -4.87 4.32 18.11
CA LYS A 336 -5.77 3.26 17.63
C LYS A 336 -6.68 3.65 16.47
N GLY A 337 -6.71 4.93 16.10
CA GLY A 337 -7.52 5.44 15.00
C GLY A 337 -6.91 5.19 13.62
N VAL A 338 -7.14 6.12 12.70
CA VAL A 338 -6.62 6.13 11.33
C VAL A 338 -5.91 7.45 11.00
N GLU A 339 -5.31 7.52 9.82
CA GLU A 339 -4.82 8.77 9.25
C GLU A 339 -5.99 9.71 8.92
N PHE A 340 -5.74 11.00 8.71
CA PHE A 340 -6.82 11.97 8.52
C PHE A 340 -7.61 11.70 7.25
N ALA A 341 -8.94 11.77 7.32
CA ALA A 341 -9.79 11.67 6.14
C ALA A 341 -9.49 12.82 5.16
N SER A 342 -9.54 12.52 3.85
CA SER A 342 -9.45 13.51 2.78
C SER A 342 -10.59 14.55 2.85
N ASP A 343 -11.75 14.17 3.42
CA ASP A 343 -12.87 15.05 3.72
C ASP A 343 -13.25 15.00 5.22
N PRO A 344 -13.09 16.09 5.98
CA PRO A 344 -13.49 16.17 7.39
C PRO A 344 -14.99 16.37 7.64
N ARG A 345 -15.85 16.59 6.63
CA ARG A 345 -17.26 16.97 6.87
C ARG A 345 -18.03 15.96 7.72
N ALA A 346 -17.74 14.67 7.64
CA ALA A 346 -18.36 13.66 8.51
C ALA A 346 -17.97 13.82 10.00
N LEU A 347 -16.72 14.20 10.29
CA LEU A 347 -16.26 14.56 11.64
C LEU A 347 -16.99 15.82 12.14
N TYR A 348 -17.14 16.80 11.25
CA TYR A 348 -17.73 18.10 11.58
C TYR A 348 -19.26 18.07 11.68
N GLU A 349 -19.94 17.17 10.96
CA GLU A 349 -21.34 16.80 11.21
C GLU A 349 -21.50 16.23 12.62
N ASN A 350 -20.67 15.26 13.01
CA ASN A 350 -20.72 14.66 14.34
C ASN A 350 -20.48 15.70 15.46
N GLY A 351 -19.50 16.59 15.27
CA GLY A 351 -19.28 17.72 16.18
C GLY A 351 -20.48 18.69 16.24
N TYR A 352 -21.12 18.99 15.11
CA TYR A 352 -22.33 19.81 15.07
C TYR A 352 -23.51 19.14 15.79
N GLN A 353 -23.75 17.86 15.56
CA GLN A 353 -24.80 17.07 16.23
C GLN A 353 -24.57 16.94 17.75
N ALA A 354 -23.32 17.05 18.21
CA ALA A 354 -22.96 17.14 19.62
C ALA A 354 -23.15 18.55 20.24
N GLY A 355 -23.55 19.55 19.46
CA GLY A 355 -23.80 20.93 19.92
C GLY A 355 -22.70 21.94 19.61
N SER A 356 -21.83 21.69 18.61
CA SER A 356 -20.74 22.61 18.26
C SER A 356 -21.22 23.96 17.71
N THR A 357 -20.55 25.02 18.16
CA THR A 357 -20.69 26.39 17.65
C THR A 357 -19.58 26.81 16.67
N PHE A 358 -18.66 25.90 16.29
CA PHE A 358 -17.48 26.24 15.47
C PHE A 358 -17.77 26.51 13.98
N GLY A 359 -18.98 26.21 13.49
CA GLY A 359 -19.39 26.50 12.10
C GLY A 359 -18.73 25.63 11.01
N LEU A 360 -17.97 24.59 11.38
CA LEU A 360 -17.18 23.79 10.43
C LEU A 360 -17.97 22.72 9.66
N ARG A 361 -19.25 22.52 9.95
CA ARG A 361 -20.12 21.44 9.42
C ARG A 361 -19.92 21.12 7.93
N ASN A 362 -19.85 22.15 7.09
CA ASN A 362 -19.75 22.03 5.63
C ASN A 362 -18.34 22.37 5.09
N GLN A 363 -17.32 22.41 5.94
CA GLN A 363 -15.94 22.79 5.56
C GLN A 363 -15.09 21.54 5.25
N THR A 364 -14.33 21.58 4.15
CA THR A 364 -13.38 20.53 3.75
C THR A 364 -11.96 20.76 4.26
N LYS A 365 -11.75 21.80 5.09
CA LYS A 365 -10.45 22.21 5.63
C LYS A 365 -10.31 21.88 7.12
N TYR A 366 -9.15 21.38 7.52
CA TYR A 366 -8.73 21.28 8.91
C TYR A 366 -8.24 22.63 9.43
N ILE A 367 -8.50 22.91 10.72
CA ILE A 367 -7.99 24.09 11.43
C ILE A 367 -6.89 23.66 12.39
N VAL A 368 -5.71 24.26 12.24
CA VAL A 368 -4.50 23.99 13.03
C VAL A 368 -3.95 25.28 13.64
N ARG A 369 -3.40 25.17 14.86
CA ARG A 369 -2.60 26.19 15.54
C ARG A 369 -1.40 25.54 16.24
N ILE A 370 -0.41 26.35 16.59
CA ILE A 370 0.73 25.97 17.44
C ILE A 370 0.62 26.65 18.79
N LEU A 371 0.91 25.93 19.86
CA LEU A 371 1.04 26.46 21.21
C LEU A 371 2.46 26.23 21.71
N ALA A 372 3.11 27.27 22.25
CA ALA A 372 4.39 27.15 22.94
C ALA A 372 4.18 26.91 24.43
N VAL A 373 4.94 25.99 25.02
CA VAL A 373 4.89 25.65 26.45
C VAL A 373 6.13 26.21 27.13
N TYR A 374 5.95 26.81 28.30
CA TYR A 374 6.98 27.49 29.07
C TYR A 374 7.12 26.84 30.46
N PRO A 375 8.19 27.16 31.24
CA PRO A 375 8.34 26.64 32.60
C PRO A 375 7.19 26.96 33.57
N TRP A 376 6.37 27.98 33.25
CA TRP A 376 5.16 28.36 33.99
C TRP A 376 3.86 27.79 33.37
N GLY A 377 3.94 26.98 32.31
CA GLY A 377 2.82 26.35 31.63
C GLY A 377 2.57 26.85 30.20
N ASP A 378 1.37 26.57 29.69
CA ASP A 378 0.95 26.87 28.32
C ASP A 378 0.90 28.38 28.01
N GLY A 379 1.52 28.77 26.90
CA GLY A 379 1.43 30.12 26.34
C GLY A 379 0.26 30.33 25.37
N PRO A 380 0.14 31.51 24.76
CA PRO A 380 -0.88 31.79 23.74
C PRO A 380 -0.67 30.95 22.47
N THR A 381 -1.77 30.56 21.81
CA THR A 381 -1.73 29.89 20.50
C THR A 381 -1.37 30.86 19.37
N SER A 382 -0.78 30.35 18.30
CA SER A 382 -0.71 31.03 17.00
C SER A 382 -2.10 31.43 16.47
N ASP A 383 -2.12 32.23 15.42
CA ASP A 383 -3.30 32.35 14.57
C ASP A 383 -3.58 31.02 13.83
N ILE A 384 -4.79 30.91 13.27
CA ILE A 384 -5.22 29.75 12.49
C ILE A 384 -4.38 29.61 11.20
N THR A 385 -3.82 28.43 10.99
CA THR A 385 -3.51 27.91 9.65
C THR A 385 -4.62 26.93 9.26
N ASP A 386 -5.22 27.16 8.09
CA ASP A 386 -6.12 26.21 7.45
C ASP A 386 -5.29 25.18 6.67
N ALA A 387 -5.72 23.91 6.66
CA ALA A 387 -5.08 22.84 5.88
C ALA A 387 -6.14 22.03 5.13
N ILE A 388 -6.05 22.01 3.80
CA ILE A 388 -6.92 21.21 2.92
C ILE A 388 -6.14 19.96 2.52
N MET A 389 -6.75 18.77 2.64
CA MET A 389 -6.13 17.55 2.13
C MET A 389 -6.14 17.56 0.60
N PRO A 390 -5.10 17.06 -0.08
CA PRO A 390 -5.06 17.04 -1.53
C PRO A 390 -6.15 16.09 -2.06
N ILE A 391 -6.69 16.43 -3.24
CA ILE A 391 -7.60 15.54 -3.96
C ILE A 391 -6.88 14.22 -4.21
N GLU A 392 -7.57 13.12 -3.90
CA GLU A 392 -7.02 11.78 -3.98
C GLU A 392 -6.85 11.32 -5.43
N GLN A 393 -5.82 10.52 -5.68
CA GLN A 393 -5.60 9.92 -7.00
C GLN A 393 -6.74 8.95 -7.33
N MET A 394 -7.23 8.97 -8.57
CA MET A 394 -8.25 8.01 -9.01
C MET A 394 -7.74 6.56 -8.94
N THR A 395 -8.60 5.66 -8.47
CA THR A 395 -8.37 4.21 -8.60
C THR A 395 -8.28 3.82 -10.07
N LYS A 396 -7.35 2.90 -10.39
CA LYS A 396 -7.20 2.29 -11.72
C LYS A 396 -8.56 1.80 -12.27
N PRO A 397 -9.00 2.22 -13.48
CA PRO A 397 -10.32 1.88 -14.00
C PRO A 397 -10.39 0.43 -14.46
N MET A 398 -11.54 -0.22 -14.30
CA MET A 398 -11.82 -1.51 -14.93
C MET A 398 -12.17 -1.28 -16.40
N VAL A 399 -11.52 -2.00 -17.31
CA VAL A 399 -11.73 -1.88 -18.76
C VAL A 399 -11.89 -3.25 -19.39
N THR A 400 -12.81 -3.38 -20.34
CA THR A 400 -13.03 -4.59 -21.13
C THR A 400 -13.10 -4.24 -22.60
N SER A 401 -12.39 -4.99 -23.44
CA SER A 401 -12.38 -4.83 -24.89
C SER A 401 -13.35 -5.80 -25.57
N TYR A 402 -13.99 -5.34 -26.64
CA TYR A 402 -14.89 -6.11 -27.49
C TYR A 402 -14.54 -5.88 -28.95
N ARG A 403 -14.74 -6.89 -29.79
CA ARG A 403 -14.78 -6.71 -31.25
C ARG A 403 -16.14 -6.10 -31.62
N SER A 404 -16.17 -5.21 -32.60
CA SER A 404 -17.42 -4.63 -33.10
C SER A 404 -18.22 -5.68 -33.89
N GLU A 405 -19.54 -5.69 -33.68
CA GLU A 405 -20.49 -6.50 -34.45
C GLU A 405 -20.75 -5.92 -35.85
N ASP A 406 -20.53 -4.62 -36.02
CA ASP A 406 -20.78 -3.88 -37.27
C ASP A 406 -19.59 -3.95 -38.25
N ASP A 407 -18.36 -4.03 -37.73
CA ASP A 407 -17.11 -4.11 -38.51
C ASP A 407 -16.03 -4.90 -37.74
N ALA A 408 -15.77 -6.13 -38.17
CA ALA A 408 -14.83 -7.04 -37.53
C ALA A 408 -13.36 -6.58 -37.53
N SER A 409 -12.98 -5.55 -38.30
CA SER A 409 -11.66 -4.90 -38.24
C SER A 409 -11.51 -3.91 -37.08
N THR A 410 -12.61 -3.61 -36.39
CA THR A 410 -12.68 -2.64 -35.28
C THR A 410 -13.16 -3.28 -33.97
N GLY A 411 -12.94 -2.56 -32.88
CA GLY A 411 -13.40 -2.90 -31.55
C GLY A 411 -13.75 -1.66 -30.73
N TYR A 412 -14.18 -1.89 -29.48
CA TYR A 412 -14.48 -0.84 -28.53
C TYR A 412 -14.09 -1.24 -27.11
N LEU A 413 -13.93 -0.23 -26.24
CA LEU A 413 -13.61 -0.39 -24.83
C LEU A 413 -14.79 0.08 -23.99
N ASP A 414 -15.27 -0.77 -23.10
CA ASP A 414 -16.13 -0.37 -21.98
C ASP A 414 -15.26 -0.11 -20.76
N VAL A 415 -15.42 1.07 -20.15
CA VAL A 415 -14.59 1.61 -19.08
C VAL A 415 -15.49 1.91 -17.88
N SER A 416 -15.06 1.54 -16.67
CA SER A 416 -15.80 1.80 -15.42
C SER A 416 -14.87 2.07 -14.24
N TRP A 417 -15.33 2.89 -13.28
CA TRP A 417 -14.55 3.38 -12.16
C TRP A 417 -15.43 3.61 -10.93
N GLN A 418 -14.82 3.71 -9.75
CA GLN A 418 -15.54 4.04 -8.52
C GLN A 418 -15.95 5.52 -8.51
N PRO A 419 -17.16 5.86 -8.02
CA PRO A 419 -17.57 7.24 -7.83
C PRO A 419 -16.74 7.92 -6.74
N VAL A 420 -16.35 9.17 -6.98
CA VAL A 420 -15.76 10.06 -5.96
C VAL A 420 -16.80 11.10 -5.52
N VAL A 421 -16.85 11.35 -4.21
CA VAL A 421 -17.73 12.36 -3.60
C VAL A 421 -17.42 13.74 -4.18
N ASP A 422 -18.44 14.55 -4.43
CA ASP A 422 -18.37 15.89 -5.03
C ASP A 422 -17.76 16.03 -6.44
N ALA A 423 -17.40 14.92 -7.10
CA ALA A 423 -17.04 14.98 -8.53
C ALA A 423 -18.24 15.52 -9.35
N VAL A 424 -18.00 16.56 -10.16
CA VAL A 424 -19.00 17.17 -11.06
C VAL A 424 -19.01 16.50 -12.45
N SER A 425 -17.86 16.02 -12.91
CA SER A 425 -17.73 15.16 -14.10
C SER A 425 -16.46 14.30 -14.02
N TYR A 426 -16.28 13.40 -14.98
CA TYR A 426 -15.05 12.62 -15.16
C TYR A 426 -14.47 12.84 -16.56
N LYS A 427 -13.18 12.59 -16.70
CA LYS A 427 -12.49 12.49 -18.00
C LYS A 427 -11.87 11.11 -18.16
N ILE A 428 -12.01 10.53 -19.36
CA ILE A 428 -11.34 9.29 -19.74
C ILE A 428 -10.19 9.63 -20.70
N GLY A 429 -8.98 9.24 -20.31
CA GLY A 429 -7.77 9.41 -21.09
C GLY A 429 -7.46 8.16 -21.90
N LEU A 430 -7.25 8.31 -23.20
CA LEU A 430 -6.79 7.25 -24.11
C LEU A 430 -5.41 7.63 -24.67
N PHE A 431 -4.50 6.66 -24.75
CA PHE A 431 -3.13 6.87 -25.23
C PHE A 431 -2.99 6.68 -26.74
N ASN A 432 -2.46 7.70 -27.43
CA ASN A 432 -2.32 7.75 -28.89
C ASN A 432 -0.95 7.27 -29.42
N GLY A 433 -0.08 6.74 -28.56
CA GLY A 433 1.29 6.33 -28.91
C GLY A 433 2.36 7.34 -28.50
N PHE A 434 1.97 8.58 -28.16
CA PHE A 434 2.86 9.63 -27.65
C PHE A 434 2.37 10.23 -26.32
N ASN A 435 1.08 10.56 -26.21
CA ASN A 435 0.48 11.13 -25.00
C ASN A 435 -0.97 10.65 -24.78
N TYR A 436 -1.56 11.03 -23.64
CA TYR A 436 -2.97 10.80 -23.34
C TYR A 436 -3.81 11.99 -23.77
N GLN A 437 -4.86 11.75 -24.56
CA GLN A 437 -5.91 12.73 -24.84
C GLN A 437 -7.20 12.33 -24.10
N TYR A 438 -7.93 13.33 -23.60
CA TYR A 438 -8.99 13.14 -22.61
C TYR A 438 -10.37 13.57 -23.14
N VAL A 439 -11.35 12.68 -23.04
CA VAL A 439 -12.77 12.94 -23.32
C VAL A 439 -13.51 13.19 -22.01
N ASN A 440 -14.28 14.27 -21.90
CA ASN A 440 -15.20 14.46 -20.76
C ASN A 440 -16.44 13.58 -20.95
N VAL A 441 -16.77 12.77 -19.94
CA VAL A 441 -17.85 11.77 -19.98
C VAL A 441 -19.04 12.12 -19.08
N GLY A 442 -19.07 13.34 -18.53
CA GLY A 442 -20.08 13.79 -17.58
C GLY A 442 -19.97 13.09 -16.23
N LYS A 443 -21.07 13.02 -15.48
CA LYS A 443 -21.13 12.47 -14.11
C LYS A 443 -21.43 10.95 -14.06
N THR A 444 -21.13 10.21 -15.13
CA THR A 444 -21.24 8.74 -15.15
C THR A 444 -20.12 8.08 -14.35
N THR A 445 -20.28 6.79 -14.02
CA THR A 445 -19.22 5.90 -13.50
C THR A 445 -18.86 4.77 -14.47
N SER A 446 -19.52 4.73 -15.63
CA SER A 446 -19.20 3.84 -16.74
C SER A 446 -19.44 4.53 -18.09
N TRP A 447 -18.60 4.23 -19.07
CA TRP A 447 -18.62 4.85 -20.39
C TRP A 447 -18.00 3.90 -21.43
N SER A 448 -18.44 4.01 -22.68
CA SER A 448 -17.99 3.16 -23.78
C SER A 448 -17.45 3.99 -24.94
N THR A 449 -16.38 3.52 -25.58
CA THR A 449 -15.88 4.10 -26.84
C THR A 449 -16.74 3.71 -28.06
N LYS A 450 -17.73 2.82 -27.90
CA LYS A 450 -18.56 2.31 -29.01
C LYS A 450 -19.36 3.43 -29.68
N GLY A 451 -19.18 3.57 -31.00
CA GLY A 451 -19.80 4.60 -31.82
C GLY A 451 -19.33 6.02 -31.48
N LYS A 452 -18.14 6.18 -30.87
CA LYS A 452 -17.60 7.49 -30.48
C LYS A 452 -16.58 8.05 -31.46
N LYS A 453 -16.11 7.27 -32.43
CA LYS A 453 -15.23 7.72 -33.53
C LYS A 453 -14.00 8.51 -33.08
N LEU A 454 -13.39 8.06 -31.99
CA LEU A 454 -12.30 8.77 -31.29
C LEU A 454 -10.92 8.54 -31.89
N TRP A 455 -10.74 7.50 -32.70
CA TRP A 455 -9.42 7.08 -33.17
C TRP A 455 -9.02 7.75 -34.48
N ALA A 456 -7.73 7.91 -34.71
CA ALA A 456 -7.19 8.46 -35.96
C ALA A 456 -7.55 7.54 -37.13
N SER A 457 -8.21 8.09 -38.16
CA SER A 457 -8.69 7.31 -39.31
C SER A 457 -7.55 6.85 -40.22
N LYS A 458 -7.82 5.90 -41.13
CA LYS A 458 -6.83 5.47 -42.15
C LYS A 458 -6.31 6.67 -42.98
N THR A 459 -7.12 7.72 -43.19
CA THR A 459 -6.73 8.97 -43.85
C THR A 459 -5.85 9.86 -42.97
N ASP A 460 -6.11 9.94 -41.66
CA ASP A 460 -5.25 10.67 -40.71
C ASP A 460 -3.85 10.05 -40.67
N ILE A 461 -3.80 8.73 -40.49
CA ILE A 461 -2.55 7.96 -40.43
C ILE A 461 -1.73 8.11 -41.72
N ALA A 462 -2.37 8.08 -42.89
CA ALA A 462 -1.72 8.33 -44.17
C ALA A 462 -1.11 9.74 -44.29
N ASN A 463 -1.75 10.75 -43.66
CA ASN A 463 -1.24 12.12 -43.54
C ASN A 463 -0.24 12.31 -42.38
N GLY A 464 0.04 11.28 -41.58
CA GLY A 464 0.90 11.34 -40.39
C GLY A 464 0.23 11.91 -39.14
N ASN A 465 -1.09 12.13 -39.16
CA ASN A 465 -1.86 12.51 -37.98
C ASN A 465 -2.23 11.24 -37.17
N TYR A 466 -1.84 11.23 -35.90
CA TYR A 466 -2.12 10.14 -34.94
C TYR A 466 -3.01 10.60 -33.78
N GLN A 467 -3.46 11.86 -33.78
CA GLN A 467 -4.25 12.43 -32.69
C GLN A 467 -5.66 11.83 -32.65
N LEU A 468 -6.20 11.70 -31.43
CA LEU A 468 -7.57 11.27 -31.19
C LEU A 468 -8.57 12.39 -31.49
N HIS A 469 -9.64 12.01 -32.19
CA HIS A 469 -10.75 12.87 -32.60
C HIS A 469 -11.78 12.94 -31.47
N THR A 470 -11.49 13.74 -30.43
CA THR A 470 -12.38 13.92 -29.27
C THR A 470 -13.69 14.66 -29.58
N ASP A 471 -13.86 15.12 -30.83
CA ASP A 471 -15.10 15.65 -31.42
C ASP A 471 -15.99 14.57 -32.09
N GLY A 472 -15.48 13.34 -32.24
CA GLY A 472 -16.18 12.22 -32.88
C GLY A 472 -16.13 12.20 -34.42
N THR A 473 -15.17 12.91 -35.03
CA THR A 473 -15.02 12.94 -36.51
C THR A 473 -14.15 11.83 -37.10
N GLY A 474 -13.50 11.01 -36.26
CA GLY A 474 -12.55 9.96 -36.66
C GLY A 474 -13.16 8.59 -36.95
N SER A 475 -12.46 7.54 -36.52
CA SER A 475 -12.87 6.13 -36.64
C SER A 475 -13.08 5.46 -35.28
N GLU A 476 -13.77 4.31 -35.28
CA GLU A 476 -13.74 3.39 -34.13
C GLU A 476 -12.31 2.88 -33.91
N LEU A 477 -12.07 2.25 -32.75
CA LEU A 477 -10.75 1.77 -32.37
C LEU A 477 -10.40 0.54 -33.22
N PRO A 478 -9.25 0.49 -33.93
CA PRO A 478 -8.85 -0.67 -34.70
C PRO A 478 -8.54 -1.87 -33.80
N MET A 479 -8.67 -3.09 -34.33
CA MET A 479 -8.21 -4.29 -33.64
C MET A 479 -6.69 -4.30 -33.38
N ASP A 480 -5.92 -3.55 -34.18
CA ASP A 480 -4.48 -3.32 -34.04
C ASP A 480 -4.16 -1.81 -33.94
N PRO A 481 -3.70 -1.28 -32.79
CA PRO A 481 -3.34 0.13 -32.62
C PRO A 481 -1.95 0.51 -33.18
N MET A 482 -1.12 -0.46 -33.60
CA MET A 482 0.30 -0.23 -33.90
C MET A 482 0.53 0.69 -35.09
N LYS A 483 -0.41 0.79 -36.06
CA LYS A 483 -0.36 1.80 -37.13
C LYS A 483 -0.36 3.23 -36.58
N THR A 484 -1.22 3.51 -35.58
CA THR A 484 -1.30 4.80 -34.91
C THR A 484 -0.06 5.07 -34.08
N TYR A 485 0.46 4.06 -33.38
CA TYR A 485 1.66 4.20 -32.57
C TYR A 485 2.93 4.35 -33.43
N THR A 486 2.94 3.79 -34.64
CA THR A 486 3.98 4.02 -35.67
C THR A 486 3.93 5.45 -36.21
N ALA A 487 2.75 6.00 -36.49
CA ALA A 487 2.60 7.40 -36.88
C ALA A 487 3.04 8.35 -35.74
N ALA A 488 2.67 8.04 -34.48
CA ALA A 488 3.08 8.78 -33.30
C ALA A 488 4.61 8.75 -33.07
N ASN A 489 5.27 7.60 -33.24
CA ASN A 489 6.72 7.47 -33.16
C ASN A 489 7.43 8.20 -34.32
N LYS A 490 6.91 8.10 -35.55
CA LYS A 490 7.45 8.82 -36.71
C LYS A 490 7.41 10.35 -36.53
N ALA A 491 6.41 10.86 -35.84
CA ALA A 491 6.32 12.26 -35.44
C ALA A 491 7.18 12.62 -34.21
N ASN A 492 7.35 11.68 -33.27
CA ASN A 492 8.06 11.88 -31.99
C ASN A 492 9.06 10.74 -31.70
N PRO A 493 10.22 10.65 -32.39
CA PRO A 493 11.08 9.46 -32.36
C PRO A 493 11.63 9.04 -30.99
N ASN A 494 11.61 9.93 -30.01
CA ASN A 494 12.05 9.66 -28.63
C ASN A 494 11.10 8.71 -27.86
N VAL A 495 9.87 8.53 -28.35
CA VAL A 495 8.82 7.71 -27.71
C VAL A 495 8.39 6.63 -28.70
N ASN A 496 8.57 5.36 -28.36
CA ASN A 496 8.26 4.25 -29.25
C ASN A 496 7.25 3.26 -28.63
N TYR A 497 6.13 3.05 -29.33
CA TYR A 497 5.09 2.07 -29.02
C TYR A 497 4.64 1.29 -30.27
N SER A 498 5.39 1.37 -31.39
CA SER A 498 5.03 0.74 -32.68
C SER A 498 4.95 -0.78 -32.65
N ASP A 499 5.47 -1.42 -31.59
CA ASP A 499 5.47 -2.86 -31.36
C ASP A 499 4.38 -3.35 -30.37
N ARG A 500 3.52 -2.44 -29.88
CA ARG A 500 2.52 -2.69 -28.82
C ARG A 500 1.09 -2.77 -29.34
N LEU A 501 0.46 -3.94 -29.18
CA LEU A 501 -0.98 -4.17 -29.39
C LEU A 501 -1.87 -3.67 -28.24
N PHE A 502 -1.30 -3.02 -27.21
CA PHE A 502 -2.00 -2.63 -26.00
C PHE A 502 -2.66 -1.25 -26.13
N TYR A 503 -3.94 -1.17 -25.80
CA TYR A 503 -4.61 0.07 -25.46
C TYR A 503 -4.32 0.45 -24.00
N TYR A 504 -4.04 1.73 -23.75
CA TYR A 504 -3.80 2.28 -22.41
C TYR A 504 -4.89 3.30 -22.07
N THR A 505 -5.61 3.06 -20.98
CA THR A 505 -6.78 3.86 -20.54
C THR A 505 -6.59 4.36 -19.11
N ARG A 506 -6.95 5.63 -18.84
CA ARG A 506 -6.89 6.28 -17.52
C ARG A 506 -8.16 7.07 -17.21
N VAL A 507 -8.42 7.39 -15.95
CA VAL A 507 -9.54 8.23 -15.51
C VAL A 507 -9.09 9.38 -14.58
N ILE A 508 -9.78 10.51 -14.69
CA ILE A 508 -9.66 11.70 -13.82
C ILE A 508 -11.06 12.08 -13.31
N ALA A 509 -11.18 12.41 -12.03
CA ALA A 509 -12.35 13.08 -11.46
C ALA A 509 -12.17 14.61 -11.53
N VAL A 510 -13.22 15.32 -11.94
CA VAL A 510 -13.27 16.78 -12.04
C VAL A 510 -14.19 17.32 -10.96
N PHE A 511 -13.76 18.35 -10.26
CA PHE A 511 -14.43 19.01 -9.14
C PHE A 511 -14.62 20.51 -9.46
N GLU A 512 -15.41 21.23 -8.66
CA GLU A 512 -15.62 22.69 -8.86
C GLU A 512 -14.32 23.51 -8.72
N ASN A 513 -13.31 22.96 -8.04
CA ASN A 513 -12.06 23.63 -7.68
C ASN A 513 -10.79 22.99 -8.29
N GLY A 514 -10.92 22.02 -9.18
CA GLY A 514 -9.76 21.36 -9.82
C GLY A 514 -10.02 19.93 -10.30
N GLU A 515 -8.94 19.20 -10.57
CA GLU A 515 -8.97 17.82 -11.03
C GLU A 515 -8.15 16.92 -10.09
N SER A 516 -8.55 15.64 -9.98
CA SER A 516 -7.77 14.64 -9.26
C SER A 516 -6.43 14.37 -9.96
N PRO A 517 -5.39 13.93 -9.22
CA PRO A 517 -4.31 13.18 -9.83
C PRO A 517 -4.87 12.00 -10.66
N VAL A 518 -4.34 11.81 -11.86
CA VAL A 518 -4.83 10.79 -12.81
C VAL A 518 -4.58 9.37 -12.29
N SER A 519 -5.48 8.44 -12.62
CA SER A 519 -5.29 7.02 -12.30
C SER A 519 -4.04 6.44 -12.96
N GLU A 520 -3.53 5.36 -12.36
CA GLU A 520 -2.67 4.39 -13.05
C GLU A 520 -3.32 3.91 -14.36
N ALA A 521 -2.53 3.53 -15.36
CA ALA A 521 -3.05 3.02 -16.63
C ALA A 521 -3.62 1.61 -16.52
N THR A 522 -4.77 1.37 -17.15
CA THR A 522 -5.27 0.03 -17.48
C THR A 522 -4.89 -0.33 -18.90
N THR A 523 -4.33 -1.52 -19.07
CA THR A 523 -3.61 -1.97 -20.26
C THR A 523 -4.16 -3.31 -20.74
N LEU A 524 -4.60 -3.40 -21.99
CA LEU A 524 -5.19 -4.60 -22.57
C LEU A 524 -5.09 -4.58 -24.10
N THR A 525 -5.13 -5.75 -24.75
CA THR A 525 -5.32 -5.86 -26.19
C THR A 525 -6.81 -5.85 -26.55
N MET A 526 -7.14 -5.61 -27.82
CA MET A 526 -8.44 -6.00 -28.36
C MET A 526 -8.52 -7.55 -28.51
N PRO A 527 -9.72 -8.15 -28.59
CA PRO A 527 -9.89 -9.61 -28.69
C PRO A 527 -9.55 -10.14 -30.10
N LEU A 528 -8.24 -10.24 -30.36
CA LEU A 528 -7.65 -10.95 -31.50
C LEU A 528 -7.64 -12.47 -31.23
N PRO A 529 -7.88 -13.31 -32.25
CA PRO A 529 -7.55 -14.74 -32.21
C PRO A 529 -6.13 -15.00 -31.72
N GLU A 530 -6.01 -16.00 -30.86
CA GLU A 530 -4.72 -16.57 -30.49
C GLU A 530 -4.21 -17.50 -31.60
N MET A 531 -2.89 -17.57 -31.79
CA MET A 531 -2.25 -18.49 -32.72
C MET A 531 -1.67 -19.68 -31.96
N ASP A 532 -2.15 -20.88 -32.26
CA ASP A 532 -1.54 -22.13 -31.80
C ASP A 532 -0.12 -22.28 -32.37
N THR A 533 0.89 -21.94 -31.57
CA THR A 533 2.29 -22.29 -31.87
C THR A 533 2.53 -23.76 -31.51
N LEU A 534 2.80 -24.55 -32.54
CA LEU A 534 3.05 -26.00 -32.45
C LEU A 534 4.35 -26.31 -31.70
N GLY A 535 5.32 -25.40 -31.78
CA GLY A 535 6.57 -25.48 -31.03
C GLY A 535 7.41 -24.22 -31.13
N VAL A 536 8.26 -24.02 -30.12
CA VAL A 536 9.40 -23.09 -30.19
C VAL A 536 10.64 -23.86 -29.74
N ASN A 537 11.49 -24.16 -30.70
CA ASN A 537 12.65 -25.03 -30.56
C ASN A 537 13.94 -24.21 -30.61
N HIS A 538 14.99 -24.67 -29.94
CA HIS A 538 16.30 -24.01 -29.93
C HIS A 538 17.43 -25.03 -30.07
N GLU A 539 18.56 -24.60 -30.63
CA GLU A 539 19.77 -25.42 -30.77
C GLU A 539 21.00 -24.52 -30.60
N LEU A 540 21.94 -24.90 -29.73
CA LEU A 540 23.27 -24.26 -29.72
C LEU A 540 24.10 -24.77 -30.89
N LEU A 541 24.48 -23.86 -31.78
CA LEU A 541 25.37 -24.13 -32.90
C LEU A 541 26.82 -24.23 -32.43
N ASN A 542 27.16 -23.54 -31.34
CA ASN A 542 28.44 -23.62 -30.63
C ASN A 542 28.32 -22.97 -29.22
N GLN A 543 29.42 -22.77 -28.51
CA GLN A 543 29.46 -22.18 -27.16
C GLN A 543 29.09 -20.68 -27.08
N GLN A 544 28.90 -19.99 -28.21
CA GLN A 544 28.64 -18.55 -28.28
C GLN A 544 27.39 -18.19 -29.08
N GLU A 545 26.97 -19.07 -29.99
CA GLU A 545 25.82 -18.89 -30.89
C GLU A 545 24.90 -20.10 -30.89
N GLY A 546 23.61 -19.84 -31.12
CA GLY A 546 22.59 -20.83 -31.41
C GLY A 546 21.53 -20.27 -32.37
N LYS A 547 20.46 -21.03 -32.52
CA LYS A 547 19.28 -20.65 -33.32
C LYS A 547 18.01 -20.94 -32.55
N VAL A 548 16.95 -20.24 -32.94
CA VAL A 548 15.57 -20.53 -32.54
C VAL A 548 14.75 -20.81 -33.80
N TYR A 549 13.76 -21.69 -33.67
CA TYR A 549 12.81 -22.11 -34.70
C TYR A 549 11.39 -22.09 -34.14
N TRP A 550 10.44 -21.64 -34.94
CA TRP A 550 9.01 -21.57 -34.60
C TRP A 550 8.20 -22.22 -35.72
N ASP A 551 7.16 -22.95 -35.35
CA ASP A 551 6.13 -23.45 -36.25
C ASP A 551 4.71 -23.24 -35.68
N TRP A 552 3.75 -22.96 -36.56
CA TRP A 552 2.36 -22.61 -36.22
C TRP A 552 1.38 -23.11 -37.28
N GLU A 553 0.13 -23.35 -36.91
CA GLU A 553 -0.89 -23.75 -37.90
C GLU A 553 -1.32 -22.54 -38.78
N PRO A 554 -1.73 -22.74 -40.05
CA PRO A 554 -2.09 -21.65 -40.95
C PRO A 554 -3.34 -20.89 -40.48
N ILE A 555 -3.25 -19.57 -40.41
CA ILE A 555 -4.37 -18.68 -40.07
C ILE A 555 -5.16 -18.32 -41.35
N ALA A 556 -6.48 -18.41 -41.27
CA ALA A 556 -7.37 -18.01 -42.36
C ALA A 556 -7.24 -16.51 -42.68
N ASP A 557 -7.35 -16.15 -43.96
CA ASP A 557 -7.23 -14.77 -44.47
C ASP A 557 -5.91 -14.04 -44.15
N ALA A 558 -4.89 -14.76 -43.66
CA ALA A 558 -3.55 -14.24 -43.46
C ALA A 558 -2.82 -14.04 -44.80
N LYS A 559 -2.35 -12.80 -45.03
CA LYS A 559 -1.47 -12.44 -46.15
C LYS A 559 -0.05 -12.94 -45.92
N GLY A 560 0.38 -12.96 -44.67
CA GLY A 560 1.67 -13.47 -44.24
C GLY A 560 1.81 -13.39 -42.72
N TYR A 561 3.02 -13.65 -42.23
CA TYR A 561 3.33 -13.68 -40.81
C TYR A 561 4.57 -12.85 -40.50
N LYS A 562 4.62 -12.30 -39.28
CA LYS A 562 5.82 -11.67 -38.71
C LYS A 562 6.26 -12.44 -37.48
N VAL A 563 7.54 -12.81 -37.42
CA VAL A 563 8.20 -13.27 -36.19
C VAL A 563 8.83 -12.05 -35.53
N TRP A 564 8.50 -11.80 -34.27
CA TRP A 564 9.00 -10.66 -33.52
C TRP A 564 10.00 -11.14 -32.47
N LEU A 565 11.15 -10.48 -32.37
CA LEU A 565 12.18 -10.80 -31.38
C LEU A 565 12.45 -9.59 -30.46
N PHE A 566 12.54 -9.84 -29.16
CA PHE A 566 12.80 -8.82 -28.16
C PHE A 566 14.29 -8.47 -28.06
N ASP A 567 14.60 -7.18 -28.08
CA ASP A 567 15.97 -6.63 -27.95
C ASP A 567 16.34 -6.26 -26.50
N GLY A 568 15.44 -6.47 -25.54
CA GLY A 568 15.54 -6.02 -24.15
C GLY A 568 14.71 -4.78 -23.83
N LYS A 569 14.18 -4.09 -24.84
CA LYS A 569 13.38 -2.86 -24.73
C LYS A 569 12.16 -2.86 -25.68
N ASN A 570 12.38 -3.21 -26.95
CA ASN A 570 11.40 -3.27 -28.03
C ASN A 570 11.38 -4.67 -28.66
N TYR A 571 10.33 -4.97 -29.41
CA TYR A 571 10.30 -6.07 -30.35
C TYR A 571 10.60 -5.60 -31.79
N THR A 572 11.60 -6.19 -32.44
CA THR A 572 11.85 -6.04 -33.89
C THR A 572 11.03 -7.07 -34.65
N ALA A 573 10.32 -6.64 -35.70
CA ALA A 573 9.56 -7.52 -36.58
C ALA A 573 10.43 -8.05 -37.73
N PHE A 574 10.32 -9.34 -38.01
CA PHE A 574 10.85 -10.00 -39.20
C PHE A 574 9.67 -10.56 -39.99
N ASP A 575 9.36 -9.97 -41.13
CA ASP A 575 8.37 -10.50 -42.07
C ASP A 575 8.90 -11.78 -42.71
N VAL A 576 8.12 -12.86 -42.62
CA VAL A 576 8.47 -14.18 -43.15
C VAL A 576 7.60 -14.56 -44.35
N GLY A 577 6.68 -13.69 -44.78
CA GLY A 577 5.72 -13.97 -45.83
C GLY A 577 4.74 -15.08 -45.44
N THR A 578 4.36 -15.92 -46.39
CA THR A 578 3.33 -16.96 -46.23
C THR A 578 3.82 -18.28 -45.58
N VAL A 579 5.05 -18.33 -45.07
CA VAL A 579 5.56 -19.56 -44.42
C VAL A 579 4.90 -19.77 -43.06
N THR A 580 4.66 -21.03 -42.69
CA THR A 580 4.12 -21.42 -41.38
C THR A 580 5.20 -21.96 -40.42
N SER A 581 6.47 -21.83 -40.79
CA SER A 581 7.59 -21.99 -39.87
C SER A 581 8.81 -21.18 -40.31
N TRP A 582 9.65 -20.78 -39.35
CA TRP A 582 10.82 -19.94 -39.60
C TRP A 582 11.94 -20.21 -38.58
N SER A 583 13.19 -19.91 -38.96
CA SER A 583 14.36 -20.00 -38.08
C SER A 583 15.26 -18.77 -38.20
N THR A 584 15.91 -18.42 -37.09
CA THR A 584 16.99 -17.43 -37.01
C THR A 584 18.31 -17.89 -37.65
N GLU A 585 18.42 -19.16 -38.03
CA GLU A 585 19.64 -19.76 -38.56
C GLU A 585 20.13 -19.06 -39.84
N ASN A 586 21.38 -18.59 -39.80
CA ASN A 586 22.05 -17.85 -40.87
C ASN A 586 21.28 -16.61 -41.36
N LYS A 587 20.51 -15.96 -40.48
CA LYS A 587 19.78 -14.71 -40.79
C LYS A 587 20.55 -13.43 -40.50
N GLY A 588 21.63 -13.49 -39.72
CA GLY A 588 22.45 -12.31 -39.38
C GLY A 588 21.69 -11.23 -38.61
N ILE A 589 20.78 -11.62 -37.72
CA ILE A 589 19.84 -10.73 -37.02
C ILE A 589 20.29 -10.29 -35.62
N TRP A 590 21.30 -10.97 -35.04
CA TRP A 590 21.79 -10.66 -33.70
C TRP A 590 23.05 -9.75 -33.77
N PRO A 591 23.23 -8.78 -32.86
CA PRO A 591 24.43 -7.94 -32.84
C PRO A 591 25.72 -8.74 -32.70
N THR A 592 26.79 -8.34 -33.39
CA THR A 592 28.10 -8.98 -33.23
C THR A 592 28.66 -8.78 -31.82
N ASN A 593 29.56 -9.67 -31.38
CA ASN A 593 30.29 -9.50 -30.12
C ASN A 593 31.03 -8.15 -30.03
N GLN A 594 31.44 -7.56 -31.16
CA GLN A 594 32.06 -6.23 -31.18
C GLN A 594 31.05 -5.12 -30.91
N GLU A 595 29.88 -5.16 -31.54
CA GLU A 595 28.81 -4.15 -31.35
C GLU A 595 28.24 -4.23 -29.94
N ILE A 596 28.06 -5.43 -29.39
CA ILE A 596 27.67 -5.63 -27.97
C ILE A 596 28.72 -5.01 -27.04
N ALA A 597 30.02 -5.22 -27.30
CA ALA A 597 31.10 -4.61 -26.53
C ALA A 597 31.21 -3.07 -26.70
N GLN A 598 30.61 -2.52 -27.76
CA GLN A 598 30.47 -1.07 -28.01
C GLN A 598 29.16 -0.49 -27.44
N GLY A 599 28.33 -1.30 -26.77
CA GLY A 599 27.07 -0.86 -26.15
C GLY A 599 25.84 -0.96 -27.04
N SER A 600 25.91 -1.63 -28.20
CA SER A 600 24.72 -1.86 -29.03
C SER A 600 23.78 -2.88 -28.41
N GLY A 601 22.49 -2.51 -28.33
CA GLY A 601 21.39 -3.41 -27.98
C GLY A 601 20.46 -3.72 -29.16
N LYS A 602 20.65 -3.11 -30.34
CA LYS A 602 19.65 -3.13 -31.42
C LYS A 602 19.85 -4.30 -32.38
N LEU A 603 18.81 -5.11 -32.60
CA LEU A 603 18.82 -6.21 -33.57
C LEU A 603 19.01 -5.72 -35.02
N HIS A 604 19.57 -6.60 -35.86
CA HIS A 604 19.83 -6.35 -37.27
C HIS A 604 18.63 -6.75 -38.13
N GLU A 605 18.25 -5.84 -39.03
CA GLU A 605 17.22 -6.04 -40.07
C GLU A 605 17.86 -6.18 -41.47
N ASP A 606 19.17 -5.94 -41.56
CA ASP A 606 19.98 -5.93 -42.79
C ASP A 606 20.73 -7.24 -43.06
N GLY A 607 20.72 -8.17 -42.10
CA GLY A 607 21.44 -9.44 -42.16
C GLY A 607 22.96 -9.33 -41.98
N LEU A 608 23.47 -8.19 -41.50
CA LEU A 608 24.92 -7.96 -41.29
C LEU A 608 25.44 -8.45 -39.94
N GLY A 609 24.55 -8.87 -39.03
CA GLY A 609 24.89 -9.42 -37.73
C GLY A 609 25.24 -10.92 -37.76
N VAL A 610 25.06 -11.60 -36.63
CA VAL A 610 25.35 -13.03 -36.42
C VAL A 610 24.08 -13.84 -36.08
N ASN A 611 24.25 -15.15 -35.84
CA ASN A 611 23.21 -15.98 -35.24
C ASN A 611 22.92 -15.53 -33.80
N ILE A 612 21.81 -16.02 -33.23
CA ILE A 612 21.38 -15.67 -31.87
C ILE A 612 22.48 -16.02 -30.87
N SER A 613 22.86 -15.07 -30.00
CA SER A 613 23.87 -15.36 -28.98
C SER A 613 23.37 -16.39 -27.96
N ALA A 614 24.26 -17.28 -27.52
CA ALA A 614 24.08 -18.13 -26.34
C ALA A 614 23.95 -17.33 -25.02
N THR A 615 24.15 -16.01 -25.05
CA THR A 615 23.93 -15.11 -23.90
C THR A 615 23.14 -13.84 -24.28
N PRO A 616 21.82 -13.94 -24.53
CA PRO A 616 20.98 -12.79 -24.88
C PRO A 616 20.99 -11.66 -23.85
N SER A 617 21.21 -11.98 -22.57
CA SER A 617 21.25 -11.02 -21.45
C SER A 617 22.21 -9.84 -21.66
N LYS A 618 23.27 -10.01 -22.46
CA LYS A 618 24.24 -8.94 -22.78
C LYS A 618 23.64 -7.84 -23.67
N VAL A 619 22.82 -8.22 -24.65
CA VAL A 619 22.06 -7.27 -25.49
C VAL A 619 21.02 -6.55 -24.64
N TYR A 620 20.36 -7.29 -23.75
CA TYR A 620 19.34 -6.77 -22.85
C TYR A 620 19.94 -5.76 -21.85
N ALA A 621 21.13 -6.03 -21.30
CA ALA A 621 21.86 -5.11 -20.44
C ALA A 621 22.21 -3.78 -21.15
N ASN A 622 22.68 -3.83 -22.41
CA ASN A 622 22.94 -2.63 -23.21
C ASN A 622 21.68 -1.77 -23.43
N ASN A 623 20.50 -2.40 -23.50
CA ASN A 623 19.21 -1.72 -23.60
C ASN A 623 18.64 -1.23 -22.24
N ASN A 624 19.40 -1.33 -21.14
CA ASN A 624 18.98 -1.05 -19.75
C ASN A 624 17.80 -1.90 -19.27
N SER A 625 17.69 -3.13 -19.79
CA SER A 625 16.67 -4.09 -19.39
C SER A 625 16.83 -4.55 -17.94
N VAL A 626 15.71 -4.79 -17.27
CA VAL A 626 15.66 -5.51 -15.98
C VAL A 626 15.75 -7.04 -16.16
N TYR A 627 15.59 -7.54 -17.39
CA TYR A 627 15.70 -8.97 -17.70
C TYR A 627 17.18 -9.38 -17.86
N SER A 628 17.73 -10.01 -16.83
CA SER A 628 19.07 -10.62 -16.83
C SER A 628 19.09 -12.07 -17.33
N SER A 629 17.97 -12.55 -17.89
CA SER A 629 17.78 -13.93 -18.36
C SER A 629 18.34 -14.17 -19.76
N ASP A 630 19.02 -15.29 -19.97
CA ASP A 630 19.41 -15.79 -21.30
C ASP A 630 18.25 -16.54 -22.01
N LEU A 631 17.05 -15.97 -21.93
CA LEU A 631 15.87 -16.37 -22.70
C LEU A 631 15.72 -15.46 -23.92
N ILE A 632 15.43 -16.02 -25.09
CA ILE A 632 14.91 -15.29 -26.24
C ILE A 632 13.41 -15.15 -26.09
N TRP A 633 12.96 -13.91 -25.88
CA TRP A 633 11.54 -13.56 -25.88
C TRP A 633 11.10 -13.26 -27.31
N SER A 634 10.01 -13.89 -27.74
CA SER A 634 9.46 -13.76 -29.09
C SER A 634 7.94 -13.58 -29.08
N LYS A 635 7.33 -13.34 -30.25
CA LYS A 635 5.89 -13.53 -30.54
C LYS A 635 5.72 -13.73 -32.05
N VAL A 636 4.65 -14.40 -32.48
CA VAL A 636 4.29 -14.52 -33.91
C VAL A 636 2.97 -13.79 -34.14
N SER A 637 2.80 -13.16 -35.29
CA SER A 637 1.54 -12.52 -35.70
C SER A 637 1.20 -12.77 -37.16
N ALA A 638 -0.03 -13.15 -37.45
CA ALA A 638 -0.60 -13.15 -38.79
C ALA A 638 -1.08 -11.74 -39.16
N TYR A 639 -0.78 -11.28 -40.38
CA TYR A 639 -1.21 -9.98 -40.90
C TYR A 639 -2.10 -10.09 -42.15
N ASN A 640 -3.00 -9.13 -42.36
CA ASN A 640 -3.88 -9.05 -43.54
C ASN A 640 -3.26 -8.25 -44.70
N ASP A 641 -3.98 -8.10 -45.83
CA ASP A 641 -3.55 -7.28 -46.97
C ASP A 641 -3.31 -5.78 -46.67
N GLU A 642 -3.73 -5.30 -45.48
CA GLU A 642 -3.48 -3.95 -44.99
C GLU A 642 -2.34 -3.87 -43.95
N ASP A 643 -1.61 -4.95 -43.72
CA ASP A 643 -0.55 -5.08 -42.69
C ASP A 643 -1.04 -4.92 -41.23
N GLU A 644 -2.30 -5.27 -40.96
CA GLU A 644 -2.91 -5.27 -39.62
C GLU A 644 -2.86 -6.65 -38.99
N THR A 645 -2.53 -6.74 -37.70
CA THR A 645 -2.54 -8.00 -36.95
C THR A 645 -3.95 -8.57 -36.88
N ILE A 646 -4.16 -9.77 -37.44
CA ILE A 646 -5.45 -10.49 -37.39
C ILE A 646 -5.45 -11.65 -36.40
N ALA A 647 -4.29 -12.21 -36.06
CA ALA A 647 -4.08 -13.20 -35.01
C ALA A 647 -2.65 -13.09 -34.46
N PHE A 648 -2.42 -13.51 -33.21
CA PHE A 648 -1.08 -13.49 -32.60
C PHE A 648 -0.88 -14.61 -31.58
N SER A 649 0.35 -15.07 -31.38
CA SER A 649 0.69 -15.94 -30.25
C SER A 649 1.13 -15.15 -29.02
N GLN A 650 0.72 -15.60 -27.83
CA GLN A 650 1.25 -15.07 -26.58
C GLN A 650 2.73 -15.41 -26.47
N GLY A 651 3.55 -14.41 -26.15
CA GLY A 651 4.96 -14.39 -26.55
C GLY A 651 5.82 -15.54 -26.01
N PRO A 652 6.16 -16.55 -26.83
CA PRO A 652 6.86 -17.73 -26.34
C PRO A 652 8.35 -17.47 -26.15
N THR A 653 8.96 -18.16 -25.20
CA THR A 653 10.36 -17.99 -24.79
C THR A 653 11.21 -19.22 -25.07
N ALA A 654 12.37 -19.03 -25.68
CA ALA A 654 13.36 -20.10 -25.89
C ALA A 654 14.61 -19.88 -25.00
N PRO A 655 15.01 -20.84 -24.15
CA PRO A 655 16.21 -20.72 -23.33
C PRO A 655 17.48 -21.02 -24.15
N MET A 656 18.51 -20.16 -24.06
CA MET A 656 19.77 -20.35 -24.80
C MET A 656 20.83 -21.12 -23.98
N ILE A 657 20.42 -22.21 -23.32
CA ILE A 657 21.27 -23.03 -22.44
C ILE A 657 21.81 -24.27 -23.15
N SER A 658 22.87 -24.89 -22.63
CA SER A 658 23.50 -26.06 -23.27
C SER A 658 22.70 -27.34 -23.07
N ASN A 659 22.54 -28.13 -24.14
CA ASN A 659 21.84 -29.41 -24.12
C ASN A 659 22.35 -30.36 -23.02
N GLU A 660 23.66 -30.37 -22.75
CA GLU A 660 24.27 -31.18 -21.66
C GLU A 660 23.72 -30.79 -20.27
N TYR A 661 23.44 -29.51 -20.03
CA TYR A 661 22.84 -29.04 -18.78
C TYR A 661 21.31 -29.27 -18.73
N VAL A 662 20.65 -29.24 -19.90
CA VAL A 662 19.25 -29.66 -20.04
C VAL A 662 19.12 -31.15 -19.76
N GLU A 663 19.98 -32.00 -20.33
CA GLU A 663 19.96 -33.46 -20.13
C GLU A 663 20.24 -33.85 -18.66
N GLU A 664 21.16 -33.18 -17.95
CA GLU A 664 21.33 -33.37 -16.49
C GLU A 664 20.08 -32.94 -15.70
N THR A 665 19.42 -31.84 -16.10
CA THR A 665 18.25 -31.30 -15.39
C THR A 665 16.98 -32.12 -15.65
N GLU A 666 16.73 -32.52 -16.90
CA GLU A 666 15.65 -33.44 -17.28
C GLU A 666 15.81 -34.80 -16.60
N GLN A 667 17.04 -35.34 -16.49
CA GLN A 667 17.31 -36.55 -15.72
C GLN A 667 16.93 -36.39 -14.25
N GLN A 668 17.33 -35.28 -13.61
CA GLN A 668 17.02 -35.03 -12.20
C GLN A 668 15.52 -34.84 -11.93
N ILE A 669 14.78 -34.18 -12.84
CA ILE A 669 13.31 -34.05 -12.73
C ILE A 669 12.62 -35.39 -13.01
N MET A 670 13.13 -36.19 -13.96
CA MET A 670 12.62 -37.54 -14.25
C MET A 670 12.83 -38.50 -13.07
N GLU A 671 13.97 -38.44 -12.37
CA GLU A 671 14.20 -39.20 -11.14
C GLU A 671 13.20 -38.81 -10.04
N GLU A 672 12.97 -37.52 -9.82
CA GLU A 672 12.02 -37.04 -8.81
C GLU A 672 10.57 -37.36 -9.20
N THR A 673 10.22 -37.36 -10.49
CA THR A 673 8.88 -37.72 -10.97
C THR A 673 8.62 -39.23 -10.86
N LEU A 674 9.59 -40.07 -11.22
CA LEU A 674 9.53 -41.52 -11.02
C LEU A 674 9.47 -41.90 -9.54
N ALA A 675 10.09 -41.14 -8.64
CA ALA A 675 10.02 -41.35 -7.20
C ALA A 675 8.65 -41.00 -6.57
N ASN A 676 7.76 -40.32 -7.31
CA ASN A 676 6.40 -39.97 -6.89
C ASN A 676 5.31 -40.83 -7.55
N ILE A 677 5.67 -41.79 -8.41
CA ILE A 677 4.74 -42.76 -9.01
C ILE A 677 4.78 -44.05 -8.18
N ASP A 678 3.63 -44.55 -7.75
CA ASP A 678 3.52 -45.88 -7.16
C ASP A 678 3.57 -46.94 -8.28
N VAL A 679 4.76 -47.51 -8.46
CA VAL A 679 5.03 -48.47 -9.54
C VAL A 679 4.30 -49.80 -9.31
N GLU A 680 3.97 -50.17 -8.07
CA GLU A 680 3.22 -51.41 -7.79
C GLU A 680 1.73 -51.21 -8.10
N GLU A 681 1.14 -50.08 -7.70
CA GLU A 681 -0.25 -49.72 -8.04
C GLU A 681 -0.44 -49.58 -9.56
N VAL A 682 0.45 -48.86 -10.25
CA VAL A 682 0.39 -48.66 -11.71
C VAL A 682 0.53 -49.98 -12.47
N GLN A 683 1.37 -50.91 -12.01
CA GLN A 683 1.51 -52.23 -12.64
C GLN A 683 0.27 -53.10 -12.43
N GLN A 684 -0.26 -53.17 -11.20
CA GLN A 684 -1.48 -53.93 -10.92
C GLN A 684 -2.68 -53.39 -11.71
N LEU A 685 -2.84 -52.07 -11.77
CA LEU A 685 -3.93 -51.43 -12.52
C LEU A 685 -3.78 -51.64 -14.04
N ALA A 686 -2.55 -51.60 -14.57
CA ALA A 686 -2.28 -51.93 -15.98
C ALA A 686 -2.55 -53.42 -16.32
N GLU A 687 -2.30 -54.36 -15.39
CA GLU A 687 -2.68 -55.77 -15.54
C GLU A 687 -4.20 -55.94 -15.53
N ASP A 688 -4.91 -55.34 -14.57
CA ASP A 688 -6.38 -55.38 -14.47
C ASP A 688 -7.06 -54.76 -15.73
N MET A 689 -6.43 -53.73 -16.31
CA MET A 689 -6.85 -53.09 -17.56
C MET A 689 -6.43 -53.85 -18.83
N GLY A 690 -5.72 -54.98 -18.72
CA GLY A 690 -5.34 -55.85 -19.84
C GLY A 690 -4.28 -55.26 -20.79
N VAL A 691 -3.39 -54.41 -20.29
CA VAL A 691 -2.36 -53.71 -21.08
C VAL A 691 -1.21 -54.63 -21.52
N LEU A 692 -0.93 -55.69 -20.76
CA LEU A 692 0.07 -56.70 -21.10
C LEU A 692 -0.51 -57.77 -22.03
N VAL A 693 0.12 -57.98 -23.20
CA VAL A 693 -0.31 -58.98 -24.19
C VAL A 693 0.51 -60.27 -24.08
N ASN A 694 1.78 -60.19 -23.65
CA ASN A 694 2.65 -61.29 -23.23
C ASN A 694 4.03 -60.76 -22.73
N GLU A 695 4.92 -61.65 -22.30
CA GLU A 695 6.29 -61.35 -21.81
C GLU A 695 7.21 -60.61 -22.81
N ASP A 696 6.84 -60.54 -24.09
CA ASP A 696 7.56 -59.82 -25.15
C ASP A 696 6.78 -58.61 -25.71
N GLU A 697 5.50 -58.40 -25.36
CA GLU A 697 4.66 -57.37 -25.97
C GLU A 697 3.63 -56.73 -25.01
N LEU A 698 3.67 -55.40 -24.94
CA LEU A 698 2.74 -54.55 -24.19
C LEU A 698 2.05 -53.56 -25.14
N VAL A 699 0.75 -53.37 -24.97
CA VAL A 699 -0.10 -52.56 -25.87
C VAL A 699 -1.07 -51.74 -25.02
N ILE A 700 -0.89 -50.42 -25.03
CA ILE A 700 -1.71 -49.48 -24.25
C ILE A 700 -2.42 -48.50 -25.19
N THR A 701 -3.73 -48.35 -25.02
CA THR A 701 -4.53 -47.34 -25.73
C THR A 701 -4.37 -45.96 -25.10
N ASP A 702 -4.58 -44.91 -25.89
CA ASP A 702 -4.54 -43.52 -25.39
C ASP A 702 -5.52 -43.33 -24.18
N SER A 703 -6.68 -44.00 -24.19
CA SER A 703 -7.64 -44.00 -23.06
C SER A 703 -7.11 -44.68 -21.79
N GLN A 704 -6.42 -45.82 -21.92
CA GLN A 704 -5.80 -46.50 -20.77
C GLN A 704 -4.66 -45.66 -20.16
N VAL A 705 -3.96 -44.84 -20.95
CA VAL A 705 -2.97 -43.88 -20.40
C VAL A 705 -3.65 -42.79 -19.57
N VAL A 706 -4.85 -42.31 -19.96
CA VAL A 706 -5.62 -41.35 -19.16
C VAL A 706 -5.98 -41.92 -17.79
N GLU A 707 -6.55 -43.13 -17.74
CA GLU A 707 -6.94 -43.78 -16.49
C GLU A 707 -5.75 -44.01 -15.54
N LEU A 708 -4.59 -44.41 -16.08
CA LEU A 708 -3.36 -44.59 -15.29
C LEU A 708 -2.75 -43.25 -14.80
N LEU A 709 -2.82 -42.17 -15.59
CA LEU A 709 -2.39 -40.84 -15.13
C LEU A 709 -3.29 -40.31 -14.01
N GLU A 710 -4.61 -40.48 -14.12
CA GLU A 710 -5.58 -40.03 -13.11
C GLU A 710 -5.45 -40.83 -11.80
N SER A 711 -5.10 -42.13 -11.86
CA SER A 711 -4.80 -42.92 -10.65
C SER A 711 -3.65 -42.33 -9.81
N GLN A 712 -2.60 -41.83 -10.49
CA GLN A 712 -1.43 -41.24 -9.85
C GLN A 712 -1.60 -39.75 -9.52
N ASN A 713 -2.83 -39.21 -9.64
CA ASN A 713 -3.14 -37.79 -9.47
C ASN A 713 -2.26 -36.87 -10.35
N ILE A 714 -1.87 -37.34 -11.55
CA ILE A 714 -1.13 -36.58 -12.53
C ILE A 714 -2.13 -35.83 -13.42
N GLU A 715 -1.89 -34.53 -13.67
CA GLU A 715 -2.77 -33.74 -14.51
C GLU A 715 -2.71 -34.21 -15.98
N VAL A 716 -3.79 -34.85 -16.44
CA VAL A 716 -3.90 -35.32 -17.84
C VAL A 716 -4.15 -34.14 -18.79
N PRO A 717 -3.33 -33.96 -19.84
CA PRO A 717 -3.51 -32.93 -20.86
C PRO A 717 -4.86 -32.98 -21.57
N SER A 718 -5.31 -31.81 -22.03
CA SER A 718 -6.59 -31.60 -22.71
C SER A 718 -6.73 -32.47 -23.96
N GLU A 719 -5.64 -32.69 -24.67
CA GLU A 719 -5.54 -33.43 -25.94
C GLU A 719 -5.72 -34.93 -25.67
N LEU A 720 -5.12 -35.44 -24.60
CA LEU A 720 -5.32 -36.82 -24.14
C LEU A 720 -6.77 -37.04 -23.69
N LYS A 721 -7.35 -36.12 -22.90
CA LYS A 721 -8.75 -36.20 -22.47
C LYS A 721 -9.75 -36.12 -23.64
N GLN A 722 -9.53 -35.24 -24.61
CA GLN A 722 -10.39 -35.14 -25.80
C GLN A 722 -10.26 -36.37 -26.71
N SER A 723 -9.05 -36.89 -26.89
CA SER A 723 -8.80 -38.03 -27.78
C SER A 723 -9.35 -39.35 -27.24
N SER A 724 -9.24 -39.59 -25.92
CA SER A 724 -9.78 -40.79 -25.26
C SER A 724 -11.30 -40.88 -25.36
N MET A 725 -11.99 -39.74 -25.44
CA MET A 725 -13.44 -39.65 -25.70
C MET A 725 -13.82 -39.88 -27.17
N LEU A 726 -12.88 -39.72 -28.13
CA LEU A 726 -13.19 -39.67 -29.56
C LEU A 726 -12.67 -40.86 -30.38
N ARG A 727 -11.64 -41.60 -29.96
CA ARG A 727 -11.08 -42.74 -30.73
C ARG A 727 -10.57 -43.89 -29.86
N LYS A 728 -11.15 -45.08 -30.03
CA LYS A 728 -10.68 -46.35 -29.42
C LYS A 728 -9.33 -46.87 -29.94
N ASN A 729 -8.77 -46.29 -31.00
CA ASN A 729 -7.71 -46.91 -31.80
C ASN A 729 -6.39 -46.10 -31.84
N GLY A 730 -6.22 -45.13 -30.95
CA GLY A 730 -4.90 -44.58 -30.66
C GLY A 730 -4.15 -45.56 -29.76
N VAL A 731 -3.05 -46.13 -30.24
CA VAL A 731 -2.35 -47.25 -29.59
C VAL A 731 -0.86 -46.96 -29.51
N THR A 732 -0.35 -46.89 -28.28
CA THR A 732 1.07 -46.94 -27.94
C THR A 732 1.46 -48.39 -27.67
N LYS A 733 2.61 -48.83 -28.18
CA LYS A 733 3.00 -50.26 -28.15
C LYS A 733 4.49 -50.42 -27.86
N ILE A 734 4.83 -51.35 -26.96
CA ILE A 734 6.21 -51.64 -26.56
C ILE A 734 6.50 -53.12 -26.88
N VAL A 735 7.49 -53.35 -27.74
CA VAL A 735 7.86 -54.69 -28.24
C VAL A 735 9.29 -55.02 -27.89
N LYS A 736 9.47 -56.12 -27.17
CA LYS A 736 10.75 -56.76 -26.88
C LYS A 736 10.96 -57.86 -27.91
N LYS A 737 12.07 -57.84 -28.65
CA LYS A 737 12.38 -58.86 -29.66
C LYS A 737 13.86 -58.95 -29.95
N ASN A 738 14.41 -60.17 -29.91
CA ASN A 738 15.83 -60.46 -30.23
C ASN A 738 16.84 -59.57 -29.47
N GLY A 739 16.53 -59.20 -28.21
CA GLY A 739 17.38 -58.32 -27.39
C GLY A 739 17.28 -56.82 -27.71
N TYR A 740 16.28 -56.41 -28.47
CA TYR A 740 15.92 -55.01 -28.69
C TYR A 740 14.58 -54.70 -28.02
N VAL A 741 14.40 -53.46 -27.56
CA VAL A 741 13.10 -52.89 -27.17
C VAL A 741 12.72 -51.84 -28.19
N THR A 742 11.49 -51.86 -28.71
CA THR A 742 10.97 -50.87 -29.68
C THR A 742 9.68 -50.28 -29.14
N VAL A 743 9.65 -48.96 -28.96
CA VAL A 743 8.53 -48.20 -28.42
C VAL A 743 7.88 -47.45 -29.57
N TYR A 744 6.59 -47.68 -29.81
CA TYR A 744 5.75 -47.05 -30.82
C TYR A 744 4.78 -46.11 -30.11
N LEU A 745 4.78 -44.81 -30.44
CA LEU A 745 3.92 -43.79 -29.83
C LEU A 745 2.93 -43.26 -30.86
N SER A 746 1.65 -43.21 -30.47
CA SER A 746 0.59 -42.65 -31.31
C SER A 746 0.83 -41.15 -31.58
N ALA A 747 0.34 -40.66 -32.72
CA ALA A 747 0.35 -39.22 -33.04
C ALA A 747 -0.34 -38.38 -31.94
N THR A 748 -1.35 -38.94 -31.28
CA THR A 748 -2.00 -38.38 -30.10
C THR A 748 -1.03 -38.22 -28.93
N MET A 749 -0.32 -39.30 -28.59
CA MET A 749 0.61 -39.36 -27.46
C MET A 749 1.75 -38.37 -27.64
N LEU A 750 2.25 -38.21 -28.88
CA LEU A 750 3.26 -37.21 -29.21
C LEU A 750 2.79 -35.77 -28.96
N LYS A 751 1.55 -35.44 -29.34
CA LYS A 751 1.00 -34.09 -29.11
C LYS A 751 0.83 -33.78 -27.62
N ALA A 752 0.41 -34.75 -26.80
CA ALA A 752 0.28 -34.55 -25.35
C ALA A 752 1.63 -34.52 -24.61
N ILE A 753 2.59 -35.36 -25.02
CA ILE A 753 3.96 -35.34 -24.46
C ILE A 753 4.67 -34.01 -24.76
N GLY A 754 4.38 -33.36 -25.89
CA GLY A 754 5.01 -32.08 -26.28
C GLY A 754 4.84 -30.93 -25.27
N GLY A 755 3.83 -30.97 -24.39
CA GLY A 755 3.62 -29.96 -23.33
C GLY A 755 3.96 -30.40 -21.90
N THR A 756 4.05 -31.72 -21.62
CA THR A 756 4.10 -32.27 -20.25
C THR A 756 5.02 -33.50 -20.13
N SER A 757 6.13 -33.47 -20.86
CA SER A 757 6.82 -34.67 -21.36
C SER A 757 7.23 -35.73 -20.33
N LEU A 758 7.68 -35.32 -19.14
CA LEU A 758 8.38 -36.20 -18.20
C LEU A 758 7.44 -37.17 -17.46
N SER A 759 6.27 -36.71 -17.02
CA SER A 759 5.33 -37.53 -16.23
C SER A 759 4.72 -38.68 -17.05
N ILE A 760 4.33 -38.41 -18.30
CA ILE A 760 3.77 -39.41 -19.22
C ILE A 760 4.85 -40.44 -19.61
N ALA A 761 6.08 -39.99 -19.85
CA ALA A 761 7.22 -40.88 -20.14
C ALA A 761 7.59 -41.75 -18.92
N GLY A 762 7.56 -41.19 -17.71
CA GLY A 762 7.77 -41.92 -16.46
C GLY A 762 6.71 -43.01 -16.23
N LEU A 763 5.42 -42.68 -16.44
CA LEU A 763 4.32 -43.63 -16.30
C LEU A 763 4.41 -44.79 -17.31
N LEU A 764 4.63 -44.50 -18.60
CA LEU A 764 4.84 -45.53 -19.64
C LEU A 764 6.00 -46.48 -19.31
N VAL A 765 6.97 -46.01 -18.52
CA VAL A 765 8.16 -46.75 -18.10
C VAL A 765 7.94 -47.51 -16.79
N ALA A 766 7.11 -47.01 -15.87
CA ALA A 766 6.60 -47.80 -14.73
C ALA A 766 5.79 -49.01 -15.23
N VAL A 767 4.84 -48.77 -16.14
CA VAL A 767 4.01 -49.79 -16.81
C VAL A 767 4.84 -50.85 -17.55
N SER A 768 5.96 -50.46 -18.18
CA SER A 768 6.82 -51.37 -18.96
C SER A 768 8.05 -51.91 -18.21
N GLY A 769 8.12 -51.72 -16.89
CA GLY A 769 9.20 -52.25 -16.04
C GLY A 769 9.41 -53.77 -16.18
N VAL A 770 8.30 -54.52 -16.28
CA VAL A 770 8.27 -55.98 -16.50
C VAL A 770 8.97 -56.39 -17.79
N LEU A 771 8.71 -55.68 -18.91
CA LEU A 771 9.36 -55.96 -20.19
C LEU A 771 10.84 -55.54 -20.19
N THR A 772 11.14 -54.36 -19.66
CA THR A 772 12.47 -53.73 -19.78
C THR A 772 13.51 -54.29 -18.81
N GLY A 773 13.12 -55.05 -17.79
CA GLY A 773 14.04 -55.70 -16.86
C GLY A 773 14.88 -54.72 -16.04
N GLY A 774 14.27 -53.60 -15.61
CA GLY A 774 14.95 -52.55 -14.83
C GLY A 774 15.79 -51.57 -15.64
N LEU A 775 15.80 -51.65 -16.99
CA LEU A 775 16.52 -50.71 -17.86
C LEU A 775 15.70 -49.43 -18.17
N THR A 776 14.92 -48.98 -17.19
CA THR A 776 13.77 -48.07 -17.31
C THR A 776 14.14 -46.64 -17.70
N TRP A 777 14.88 -45.93 -16.83
CA TRP A 777 15.21 -44.50 -16.93
C TRP A 777 15.84 -44.06 -18.26
N ILE A 778 16.83 -44.81 -18.78
CA ILE A 778 17.52 -44.46 -20.03
C ILE A 778 16.64 -44.69 -21.28
N ILE A 779 15.64 -45.57 -21.19
CA ILE A 779 14.60 -45.70 -22.22
C ILE A 779 13.64 -44.50 -22.13
N ALA A 780 13.27 -44.05 -20.93
CA ALA A 780 12.44 -42.84 -20.73
C ALA A 780 13.08 -41.58 -21.35
N GLY A 781 14.29 -41.21 -20.91
CA GLY A 781 15.01 -40.07 -21.47
C GLY A 781 15.36 -40.25 -22.95
N GLY A 782 15.63 -41.49 -23.38
CA GLY A 782 15.83 -41.84 -24.78
C GLY A 782 14.59 -41.68 -25.66
N ILE A 783 13.38 -41.76 -25.10
CA ILE A 783 12.12 -41.43 -25.78
C ILE A 783 11.99 -39.90 -25.85
N VAL A 784 12.04 -39.20 -24.71
CA VAL A 784 11.84 -37.75 -24.60
C VAL A 784 12.80 -36.98 -25.52
N THR A 785 14.11 -37.25 -25.46
CA THR A 785 15.12 -36.68 -26.36
C THR A 785 14.93 -37.04 -27.84
N THR A 786 14.17 -38.08 -28.17
CA THR A 786 13.83 -38.41 -29.56
C THR A 786 12.60 -37.65 -30.03
N ILE A 787 11.64 -37.37 -29.15
CA ILE A 787 10.46 -36.56 -29.46
C ILE A 787 10.91 -35.11 -29.70
N TRP A 788 11.73 -34.54 -28.80
CA TRP A 788 12.36 -33.22 -29.00
C TRP A 788 13.16 -33.11 -30.31
N ALA A 789 13.82 -34.20 -30.74
CA ALA A 789 14.63 -34.20 -31.96
C ALA A 789 13.84 -34.57 -33.25
N ALA A 790 12.60 -35.03 -33.14
CA ALA A 790 11.80 -35.52 -34.27
C ALA A 790 10.65 -34.55 -34.59
N GLY A 791 10.97 -33.52 -35.38
CA GLY A 791 10.04 -32.44 -35.74
C GLY A 791 8.73 -32.89 -36.45
N TYR A 792 7.86 -31.91 -36.71
CA TYR A 792 6.45 -32.02 -37.12
C TYR A 792 6.04 -33.23 -37.99
N GLU A 793 6.85 -33.61 -38.98
CA GLU A 793 6.62 -34.78 -39.84
C GLU A 793 6.48 -36.14 -39.12
N PHE A 794 6.96 -36.27 -37.88
CA PHE A 794 6.77 -37.47 -37.05
C PHE A 794 5.54 -37.35 -36.15
N ILE A 795 5.22 -36.14 -35.66
CA ILE A 795 4.10 -35.86 -34.77
C ILE A 795 2.75 -36.18 -35.45
N GLN A 796 2.62 -35.95 -36.76
CA GLN A 796 1.37 -36.23 -37.50
C GLN A 796 1.13 -37.72 -37.83
N HIS A 797 2.13 -38.60 -37.64
CA HIS A 797 2.03 -40.01 -38.04
C HIS A 797 2.32 -41.01 -36.90
N GLY A 798 2.93 -40.57 -35.81
CA GLY A 798 3.48 -41.45 -34.78
C GLY A 798 4.94 -41.79 -35.06
N ILE A 799 5.65 -42.22 -34.03
CA ILE A 799 7.08 -42.50 -34.07
C ILE A 799 7.36 -43.86 -33.43
N TRP A 800 8.32 -44.60 -33.97
CA TRP A 800 8.95 -45.71 -33.27
C TRP A 800 10.38 -45.35 -32.89
N VAL A 801 10.78 -45.72 -31.67
CA VAL A 801 12.13 -45.52 -31.12
C VAL A 801 12.67 -46.88 -30.67
N LYS A 802 13.87 -47.24 -31.12
CA LYS A 802 14.44 -48.58 -30.96
C LYS A 802 15.73 -48.56 -30.14
N PHE A 803 15.77 -49.42 -29.13
CA PHE A 803 16.83 -49.54 -28.13
C PHE A 803 17.48 -50.92 -28.15
N LYS A 804 18.75 -51.01 -27.74
CA LYS A 804 19.47 -52.26 -27.46
C LYS A 804 20.17 -52.14 -26.11
N GLY A 805 19.52 -52.66 -25.06
CA GLY A 805 19.83 -52.23 -23.70
C GLY A 805 19.74 -50.70 -23.60
N ASN A 806 20.66 -50.08 -22.87
CA ASN A 806 20.65 -48.65 -22.54
C ASN A 806 21.15 -47.74 -23.68
N LYS A 807 20.97 -48.13 -24.95
CA LYS A 807 21.36 -47.31 -26.11
C LYS A 807 20.26 -47.25 -27.16
N LYS A 808 19.85 -46.03 -27.52
CA LYS A 808 19.07 -45.72 -28.73
C LYS A 808 19.90 -46.15 -29.96
N VAL A 809 19.27 -46.88 -30.89
CA VAL A 809 19.92 -47.46 -32.08
C VAL A 809 19.36 -46.84 -33.35
N SER A 810 18.05 -46.59 -33.41
CA SER A 810 17.38 -45.90 -34.51
C SER A 810 15.98 -45.44 -34.08
N TYR A 811 15.39 -44.54 -34.85
CA TYR A 811 13.98 -44.17 -34.76
C TYR A 811 13.42 -43.93 -36.18
N GLY A 812 12.10 -43.82 -36.31
CA GLY A 812 11.44 -43.57 -37.59
C GLY A 812 9.94 -43.30 -37.44
N LYS A 813 9.28 -42.89 -38.54
CA LYS A 813 7.82 -42.78 -38.59
C LYS A 813 7.16 -44.16 -38.44
N GLN A 814 6.03 -44.20 -37.74
CA GLN A 814 5.22 -45.41 -37.52
C GLN A 814 4.48 -45.88 -38.79
#